data_AF-A0A959ZAJ3-F1
#
_entry.id   AF-A0A959ZAJ3-F1
#
_cell.length_a   1.000
_cell.length_b   1.000
_cell.length_c   1.000
_cell.angle_alpha   90.00
_cell.angle_beta   90.00
_cell.angle_gamma   90.00
#
_symmetry.space_group_name_H-M   'P 1'
#
loop_
_entity.id
_entity.type
_entity.pdbx_description
1 polymer ?
#
loop_
_entity_poly.entity_id
_entity_poly.type
_entity_poly.pdbx_seq_one_letter_code
_entity_poly.pdbx_strand_id
1 'polypeptide(L)'
;MTVFARGQRPVTQEIAQGRRFVDRTNTTATIRLPYSAPASDFERIEVRFTPDKRQFMEDDKWWFTQLVVRGGPTTLYNNAAVNHKFESAGTWSTGTLPLFRVESGFLITVTDQSSRRMPNTTVFLGSNRLGVTNAQGEIRTTQTVTSSTPLIAMSRVHEQNYYRSNHRTAGSSQNWNYRVYQTNCQVQDSGLIVPQFSVSGNNVSVTVRRNQVMFGLNFLTSLEWDMHSSEQNDQRNIYESASNFLFNATDGQFFIEQVTVKDQGDNWDDSDYRVFGTWGYRANVPNITGGFLGWNVLGSAMRMGRDDDPFVYAHEFGHFGLDVRDEYKDGDGTVRCTNNLDGGPFGSGVAQASCMMWNQWGAAKLCSDHRSNPHVNGTRQGGDACWDTIVRRWSNPNWMVIQPASRTSIPGTIRMTGVSLVPVFRPTVTFVHRNGVGLRAPFNLRVRLPGGSAAQMANVDLRERSGRQINLGNTNASGDLTIVGAHTGDQLIIFDQTRTAYAVETVTASGTITSTLTSLVPEEELFTQVRGGSGGQVNTPLSKGPAKPLDVKVTLGSDIQFNVSTPGGERIQWATFTPTGGQMTSMNGTGGAAGTTYNLSLGKWDDGVVSIFANAPGGQALANMRVSVAKIGGASDQEVFGPGGQVALHGFGRTAKGTVLMNDVQKANPAPRGRRFVNSPVQIQASSKTLLYGVHIEMRIPMTGKGPMISSIRPTGLLIHKWDEAKKSWVPLSGGSTNAGWGMVSAPMSGPGMYAVTTSGSGNELLELLATNIF
;
A
#
# COMPACT_ATOMS: atom_id res chain seq x y z
N MET A 1 -14.48 49.31 33.17
CA MET A 1 -13.43 48.57 32.44
C MET A 1 -13.25 49.25 31.08
N THR A 2 -12.00 49.46 30.68
CA THR A 2 -11.62 50.13 29.44
C THR A 2 -10.78 49.18 28.60
N VAL A 3 -11.21 48.94 27.36
CA VAL A 3 -10.51 48.07 26.41
C VAL A 3 -9.84 48.94 25.35
N PHE A 4 -8.55 48.71 25.14
CA PHE A 4 -7.73 49.33 24.12
C PHE A 4 -7.44 48.28 23.05
N ALA A 5 -7.87 48.55 21.82
CA ALA A 5 -7.56 47.72 20.66
C ALA A 5 -6.86 48.57 19.59
N ARG A 6 -5.94 47.96 18.84
CA ARG A 6 -5.10 48.67 17.87
C ARG A 6 -5.94 49.39 16.83
N GLY A 7 -5.64 50.67 16.60
CA GLY A 7 -6.32 51.49 15.60
C GLY A 7 -7.76 51.85 15.96
N GLN A 8 -8.24 51.49 17.15
CA GLN A 8 -9.59 51.77 17.62
C GLN A 8 -9.56 52.75 18.79
N ARG A 9 -10.65 53.52 18.94
CA ARG A 9 -10.83 54.33 20.14
C ARG A 9 -11.05 53.41 21.36
N PRO A 10 -10.49 53.73 22.53
CA PRO A 10 -10.71 52.95 23.74
C PRO A 10 -12.21 52.86 24.07
N VAL A 11 -12.67 51.68 24.41
CA VAL A 11 -14.08 51.45 24.80
C VAL A 11 -14.13 51.31 26.30
N THR A 12 -14.79 52.25 26.96
CA THR A 12 -15.04 52.20 28.40
C THR A 12 -16.48 51.79 28.64
N GLN A 13 -16.68 50.73 29.41
CA GLN A 13 -17.99 50.31 29.89
C GLN A 13 -17.96 50.17 31.42
N GLU A 14 -18.96 50.75 32.07
CA GLU A 14 -19.23 50.51 33.47
C GLU A 14 -19.95 49.16 33.60
N ILE A 15 -19.28 48.21 34.25
CA ILE A 15 -19.69 46.79 34.24
C ILE A 15 -20.38 46.35 35.54
N ALA A 16 -20.38 47.22 36.56
CA ALA A 16 -20.81 46.87 37.92
C ALA A 16 -21.67 47.96 38.59
N GLN A 17 -22.19 48.93 37.83
CA GLN A 17 -23.00 50.01 38.40
C GLN A 17 -24.22 49.44 39.14
N GLY A 18 -24.37 49.81 40.42
CA GLY A 18 -25.48 49.38 41.26
C GLY A 18 -25.47 47.88 41.65
N ARG A 19 -24.41 47.12 41.35
CA ARG A 19 -24.33 45.71 41.74
C ARG A 19 -23.80 45.56 43.17
N ARG A 20 -24.50 44.75 43.97
CA ARG A 20 -24.06 44.34 45.31
C ARG A 20 -23.25 43.05 45.18
N PHE A 21 -21.99 43.08 45.59
CA PHE A 21 -21.14 41.90 45.66
C PHE A 21 -21.25 41.35 47.10
N VAL A 22 -21.72 40.11 47.24
CA VAL A 22 -21.65 39.39 48.52
C VAL A 22 -20.34 38.59 48.59
N ASP A 23 -19.95 38.13 49.78
CA ASP A 23 -18.69 37.40 49.99
C ASP A 23 -18.49 36.28 48.95
N ARG A 24 -17.29 36.24 48.36
CA ARG A 24 -16.84 35.21 47.40
C ARG A 24 -17.71 35.09 46.14
N THR A 25 -18.17 36.21 45.59
CA THR A 25 -18.96 36.21 44.35
C THR A 25 -18.09 36.22 43.09
N ASN A 26 -18.36 35.28 42.18
CA ASN A 26 -17.89 35.36 40.81
C ASN A 26 -18.78 36.34 40.05
N THR A 27 -18.19 37.39 39.46
CA THR A 27 -18.91 38.30 38.57
C THR A 27 -18.38 38.19 37.16
N THR A 28 -19.28 37.86 36.24
CA THR A 28 -19.04 37.93 34.80
C THR A 28 -19.64 39.22 34.26
N ALA A 29 -18.84 39.95 33.48
CA ALA A 29 -19.29 41.10 32.71
C ALA A 29 -18.93 40.91 31.24
N THR A 30 -19.87 41.24 30.37
CA THR A 30 -19.66 41.22 28.92
C THR A 30 -19.53 42.65 28.42
N ILE A 31 -18.38 42.96 27.82
CA ILE A 31 -18.21 44.21 27.07
C ILE A 31 -18.53 43.95 25.61
N ARG A 32 -19.44 44.75 25.05
CA ARG A 32 -19.69 44.77 23.61
C ARG A 32 -18.83 45.86 23.00
N LEU A 33 -17.90 45.46 22.14
CA LEU A 33 -17.11 46.42 21.38
C LEU A 33 -17.95 46.90 20.18
N PRO A 34 -17.90 48.19 19.83
CA PRO A 34 -18.58 48.72 18.66
C PRO A 34 -17.90 48.31 17.33
N TYR A 35 -16.87 47.47 17.41
CA TYR A 35 -16.08 46.96 16.31
C TYR A 35 -15.78 45.47 16.52
N SER A 36 -15.55 44.76 15.40
CA SER A 36 -14.99 43.42 15.42
C SER A 36 -13.46 43.53 15.43
N ALA A 37 -12.82 43.06 16.50
CA ALA A 37 -11.36 42.97 16.58
C ALA A 37 -10.97 41.52 16.93
N PRO A 38 -10.01 40.91 16.20
CA PRO A 38 -9.45 39.64 16.61
C PRO A 38 -8.74 39.79 17.96
N ALA A 39 -8.67 38.68 18.70
CA ALA A 39 -7.98 38.59 19.99
C ALA A 39 -6.56 39.20 19.99
N SER A 40 -5.86 39.09 18.87
CA SER A 40 -4.51 39.61 18.65
C SER A 40 -4.38 41.14 18.62
N ASP A 41 -5.51 41.85 18.47
CA ASP A 41 -5.54 43.30 18.32
C ASP A 41 -5.80 44.03 19.63
N PHE A 42 -6.14 43.31 20.71
CA PHE A 42 -6.21 43.91 22.05
C PHE A 42 -4.81 44.28 22.51
N GLU A 43 -4.60 45.55 22.86
CA GLU A 43 -3.30 46.05 23.31
C GLU A 43 -3.26 46.15 24.83
N ARG A 44 -4.38 46.58 25.42
CA ARG A 44 -4.50 46.81 26.86
C ARG A 44 -5.92 46.65 27.34
N ILE A 45 -6.09 46.12 28.54
CA ILE A 45 -7.36 46.12 29.26
C ILE A 45 -7.11 46.73 30.64
N GLU A 46 -7.81 47.82 30.91
CA GLU A 46 -7.81 48.47 32.22
C GLU A 46 -9.12 48.16 32.95
N VAL A 47 -9.01 47.66 34.17
CA VAL A 47 -10.17 47.50 35.04
C VAL A 47 -9.99 48.46 36.21
N ARG A 48 -10.97 49.37 36.36
CA ARG A 48 -11.06 50.32 37.46
C ARG A 48 -12.31 50.00 38.27
N PHE A 49 -12.19 50.08 39.59
CA PHE A 49 -13.28 49.86 40.53
C PHE A 49 -13.48 51.11 41.37
N THR A 50 -14.73 51.50 41.53
CA THR A 50 -15.14 52.59 42.43
C THR A 50 -16.30 52.06 43.27
N PRO A 51 -16.14 51.83 44.58
CA PRO A 51 -17.22 51.35 45.42
C PRO A 51 -18.26 52.45 45.69
N ASP A 52 -19.54 52.11 45.55
CA ASP A 52 -20.68 53.04 45.69
C ASP A 52 -21.05 53.34 47.16
N LYS A 53 -20.80 52.41 48.10
CA LYS A 53 -21.10 52.60 49.53
C LYS A 53 -19.93 52.23 50.45
N ARG A 54 -18.93 53.10 50.46
CA ARG A 54 -17.65 52.96 51.18
C ARG A 54 -17.79 52.64 52.67
N GLN A 55 -18.80 53.18 53.36
CA GLN A 55 -18.96 52.98 54.82
C GLN A 55 -19.34 51.55 55.24
N PHE A 56 -19.66 50.66 54.28
CA PHE A 56 -20.00 49.26 54.58
C PHE A 56 -18.89 48.28 54.20
N MET A 57 -17.72 48.78 53.80
CA MET A 57 -16.56 47.94 53.51
C MET A 57 -15.65 47.93 54.73
N GLU A 58 -15.52 46.77 55.38
CA GLU A 58 -14.49 46.57 56.39
C GLU A 58 -13.12 46.47 55.73
N ASP A 59 -12.13 47.16 56.29
CA ASP A 59 -10.73 47.07 55.86
C ASP A 59 -10.28 45.59 55.89
N ASP A 60 -9.38 45.20 54.97
CA ASP A 60 -8.78 43.87 54.85
C ASP A 60 -9.69 42.68 54.44
N LYS A 61 -10.98 42.87 54.15
CA LYS A 61 -11.91 41.77 53.78
C LYS A 61 -12.18 41.58 52.28
N TRP A 62 -11.60 42.40 51.42
CA TRP A 62 -11.88 42.36 49.98
C TRP A 62 -10.60 42.02 49.20
N TRP A 63 -10.64 40.90 48.47
CA TRP A 63 -9.58 40.47 47.56
C TRP A 63 -10.19 40.11 46.20
N PHE A 64 -9.53 40.54 45.13
CA PHE A 64 -9.64 39.86 43.84
C PHE A 64 -8.73 38.64 43.92
N THR A 65 -9.23 37.45 43.57
CA THR A 65 -8.45 36.20 43.53
C THR A 65 -8.12 35.76 42.11
N GLN A 66 -8.98 36.10 41.14
CA GLN A 66 -8.80 35.69 39.76
C GLN A 66 -9.39 36.72 38.79
N LEU A 67 -8.69 36.98 37.69
CA LEU A 67 -9.23 37.69 36.54
C LEU A 67 -9.10 36.81 35.30
N VAL A 68 -10.24 36.51 34.67
CA VAL A 68 -10.30 35.80 33.38
C VAL A 68 -10.90 36.74 32.35
N VAL A 69 -10.19 36.99 31.25
CA VAL A 69 -10.70 37.70 30.08
C VAL A 69 -10.90 36.71 28.95
N ARG A 70 -12.08 36.73 28.33
CA ARG A 70 -12.40 35.89 27.17
C ARG A 70 -12.86 36.74 25.99
N GLY A 71 -12.44 36.36 24.78
CA GLY A 71 -12.94 36.86 23.51
C GLY A 71 -13.76 35.76 22.84
N GLY A 72 -15.07 35.76 23.06
CA GLY A 72 -15.93 34.63 22.69
C GLY A 72 -15.57 33.36 23.48
N PRO A 73 -15.35 32.20 22.82
CA PRO A 73 -14.94 30.97 23.51
C PRO A 73 -13.46 30.98 23.93
N THR A 74 -12.63 31.90 23.39
CA THR A 74 -11.19 31.91 23.61
C THR A 74 -10.82 32.65 24.88
N THR A 75 -10.04 32.03 25.76
CA THR A 75 -9.47 32.71 26.93
C THR A 75 -8.27 33.54 26.49
N LEU A 76 -8.36 34.86 26.65
CA LEU A 76 -7.30 35.82 26.29
C LEU A 76 -6.33 36.02 27.45
N TYR A 77 -6.83 35.88 28.68
CA TYR A 77 -6.06 36.05 29.90
C TYR A 77 -6.72 35.25 31.02
N ASN A 78 -5.93 34.55 31.81
CA ASN A 78 -6.38 33.87 33.02
C ASN A 78 -5.27 33.98 34.07
N ASN A 79 -5.46 34.86 35.04
CA ASN A 79 -4.55 34.97 36.17
C ASN A 79 -5.28 34.61 37.45
N ALA A 80 -4.96 33.42 37.95
CA ALA A 80 -5.46 32.87 39.22
C ALA A 80 -4.64 33.31 40.45
N ALA A 81 -3.65 34.18 40.26
CA ALA A 81 -2.74 34.67 41.29
C ALA A 81 -2.84 36.20 41.48
N VAL A 82 -3.91 36.83 41.00
CA VAL A 82 -4.21 38.20 41.42
C VAL A 82 -4.57 38.09 42.90
N ASN A 83 -3.69 38.47 43.81
CA ASN A 83 -3.99 38.65 45.23
C ASN A 83 -3.80 40.14 45.53
N HIS A 84 -4.74 40.97 45.06
CA HIS A 84 -4.67 42.40 45.32
C HIS A 84 -5.40 42.72 46.60
N LYS A 85 -4.64 43.09 47.65
CA LYS A 85 -5.15 43.53 48.95
C LYS A 85 -5.38 45.04 48.92
N PHE A 86 -6.53 45.49 49.42
CA PHE A 86 -6.78 46.91 49.67
C PHE A 86 -6.23 47.27 51.06
N GLU A 87 -5.14 48.03 51.11
CA GLU A 87 -4.33 48.17 52.34
C GLU A 87 -4.84 49.21 53.36
N SER A 88 -5.73 50.15 53.01
CA SER A 88 -6.48 50.96 53.99
C SER A 88 -7.61 51.77 53.37
N ALA A 89 -8.64 52.10 54.18
CA ALA A 89 -9.69 53.05 53.80
C ALA A 89 -9.15 54.44 53.40
N GLY A 90 -7.95 54.87 53.83
CA GLY A 90 -7.42 56.23 53.63
C GLY A 90 -6.51 56.41 52.41
N THR A 91 -5.97 55.33 51.84
CA THR A 91 -4.98 55.37 50.75
C THR A 91 -5.50 54.65 49.50
N TRP A 92 -6.64 55.08 48.99
CA TRP A 92 -7.04 54.72 47.62
C TRP A 92 -6.28 55.61 46.64
N SER A 93 -5.04 55.26 46.30
CA SER A 93 -4.63 55.51 44.92
C SER A 93 -5.58 54.68 44.06
N THR A 94 -6.11 55.24 42.98
CA THR A 94 -6.81 54.47 41.94
C THR A 94 -5.99 53.22 41.59
N GLY A 95 -6.34 52.08 42.18
CA GLY A 95 -5.63 50.83 42.00
C GLY A 95 -5.90 50.36 40.58
N THR A 96 -4.93 50.51 39.69
CA THR A 96 -4.99 49.82 38.41
C THR A 96 -4.64 48.38 38.74
N LEU A 97 -5.59 47.43 38.59
CA LEU A 97 -5.24 46.01 38.52
C LEU A 97 -4.04 45.86 37.56
N PRO A 98 -3.11 44.90 37.78
CA PRO A 98 -1.87 44.79 37.02
C PRO A 98 -2.13 45.09 35.54
N LEU A 99 -1.51 46.19 35.08
CA LEU A 99 -1.74 46.73 33.75
C LEU A 99 -1.49 45.61 32.76
N PHE A 100 -2.55 45.09 32.15
CA PHE A 100 -2.40 44.17 31.03
C PHE A 100 -1.85 45.00 29.87
N ARG A 101 -0.52 45.07 29.75
CA ARG A 101 0.09 45.36 28.47
C ARG A 101 0.20 44.01 27.77
N VAL A 102 -0.37 43.91 26.58
CA VAL A 102 0.25 43.03 25.60
C VAL A 102 1.63 43.64 25.38
N GLU A 103 2.65 43.06 26.04
CA GLU A 103 4.04 43.39 25.75
C GLU A 103 4.20 43.40 24.24
N SER A 104 4.91 44.39 23.73
CA SER A 104 5.08 44.61 22.29
C SER A 104 5.67 43.36 21.65
N GLY A 105 4.80 42.44 21.26
CA GLY A 105 5.20 41.15 20.72
C GLY A 105 5.91 41.34 19.40
N PHE A 106 6.71 40.35 19.03
CA PHE A 106 7.33 40.30 17.73
C PHE A 106 6.24 40.20 16.66
N LEU A 107 6.30 41.07 15.66
CA LEU A 107 5.55 40.97 14.41
C LEU A 107 6.42 40.20 13.42
N ILE A 108 6.02 38.98 13.11
CA ILE A 108 6.66 38.16 12.10
C ILE A 108 5.90 38.36 10.80
N THR A 109 6.63 38.75 9.75
CA THR A 109 6.10 38.98 8.43
C THR A 109 6.74 37.99 7.45
N VAL A 110 5.91 37.21 6.77
CA VAL A 110 6.34 36.22 5.78
C VAL A 110 6.03 36.72 4.37
N THR A 111 7.06 36.75 3.53
CA THR A 111 6.94 37.04 2.10
C THR A 111 7.54 35.93 1.24
N ASP A 112 7.18 35.90 -0.04
CA ASP A 112 7.95 35.16 -1.04
C ASP A 112 9.18 35.95 -1.53
N GLN A 113 9.95 35.36 -2.44
CA GLN A 113 11.13 35.98 -3.06
C GLN A 113 10.82 37.20 -3.95
N SER A 114 9.55 37.45 -4.27
CA SER A 114 9.07 38.64 -4.99
C SER A 114 8.45 39.66 -4.02
N SER A 115 8.70 39.51 -2.72
CA SER A 115 8.18 40.33 -1.63
C SER A 115 6.64 40.33 -1.50
N ARG A 116 5.93 39.37 -2.11
CA ARG A 116 4.48 39.21 -1.93
C ARG A 116 4.21 38.60 -0.57
N ARG A 117 3.19 39.11 0.12
CA ARG A 117 2.75 38.57 1.42
C ARG A 117 2.22 37.15 1.27
N MET A 118 2.59 36.27 2.21
CA MET A 118 2.21 34.85 2.17
C MET A 118 1.21 34.51 3.28
N PRO A 119 -0.11 34.64 3.03
CA PRO A 119 -1.13 34.28 4.02
C PRO A 119 -1.20 32.77 4.26
N ASN A 120 -1.79 32.36 5.39
CA ASN A 120 -1.94 30.96 5.80
C ASN A 120 -0.61 30.17 5.88
N THR A 121 0.52 30.86 6.05
CA THR A 121 1.83 30.26 6.22
C THR A 121 1.97 29.80 7.67
N THR A 122 2.30 28.52 7.89
CA THR A 122 2.52 28.02 9.25
C THR A 122 3.89 28.47 9.74
N VAL A 123 3.95 29.02 10.95
CA VAL A 123 5.18 29.54 11.56
C VAL A 123 5.51 28.79 12.84
N PHE A 124 6.78 28.42 13.01
CA PHE A 124 7.32 27.73 14.16
C PHE A 124 8.51 28.48 14.73
N LEU A 125 8.60 28.56 16.06
CA LEU A 125 9.75 29.07 16.80
C LEU A 125 10.33 27.94 17.65
N GLY A 126 11.51 27.44 17.25
CA GLY A 126 12.02 26.15 17.73
C GLY A 126 11.04 25.03 17.40
N SER A 127 10.65 24.26 18.42
CA SER A 127 9.64 23.19 18.33
C SER A 127 8.19 23.67 18.41
N ASN A 128 7.96 24.93 18.77
CA ASN A 128 6.64 25.44 19.08
C ASN A 128 5.97 26.04 17.85
N ARG A 129 4.80 25.50 17.48
CA ARG A 129 3.95 26.10 16.44
C ARG A 129 3.35 27.40 16.98
N LEU A 130 3.70 28.55 16.38
CA LEU A 130 3.13 29.84 16.73
C LEU A 130 1.72 30.02 16.16
N GLY A 131 1.46 29.47 14.97
CA GLY A 131 0.16 29.57 14.29
C GLY A 131 0.32 29.68 12.78
N VAL A 132 -0.66 30.35 12.14
CA VAL A 132 -0.63 30.68 10.71
C VAL A 132 -0.66 32.19 10.51
N THR A 133 -0.03 32.68 9.45
CA THR A 133 -0.10 34.10 9.08
C THR A 133 -1.50 34.49 8.60
N ASN A 134 -1.91 35.73 8.88
CA ASN A 134 -3.17 36.32 8.42
C ASN A 134 -3.11 36.68 6.91
N ALA A 135 -4.15 37.35 6.40
CA ALA A 135 -4.25 37.80 5.01
C ALA A 135 -3.08 38.72 4.55
N GLN A 136 -2.43 39.41 5.49
CA GLN A 136 -1.28 40.30 5.26
C GLN A 136 0.06 39.55 5.36
N GLY A 137 0.06 38.23 5.53
CA GLY A 137 1.28 37.45 5.71
C GLY A 137 1.94 37.69 7.08
N GLU A 138 1.17 38.11 8.08
CA GLU A 138 1.68 38.51 9.39
C GLU A 138 1.18 37.57 10.51
N ILE A 139 2.03 37.33 11.51
CA ILE A 139 1.68 36.69 12.77
C ILE A 139 2.39 37.40 13.92
N ARG A 140 1.71 37.55 15.07
CA ARG A 140 2.29 38.14 16.28
C ARG A 140 2.58 37.09 17.32
N THR A 141 3.68 37.23 18.03
CA THR A 141 4.04 36.36 19.16
C THR A 141 4.61 37.17 20.31
N THR A 142 4.29 36.78 21.54
CA THR A 142 4.93 37.31 22.75
C THR A 142 6.23 36.58 23.06
N GLN A 143 6.50 35.44 22.42
CA GLN A 143 7.76 34.73 22.58
C GLN A 143 8.89 35.55 21.96
N THR A 144 10.01 35.65 22.67
CA THR A 144 11.18 36.39 22.18
C THR A 144 11.77 35.67 20.97
N VAL A 145 11.88 36.37 19.84
CA VAL A 145 12.53 35.85 18.63
C VAL A 145 13.97 36.32 18.62
N THR A 146 14.91 35.39 18.78
CA THR A 146 16.35 35.66 18.68
C THR A 146 16.91 35.02 17.41
N SER A 147 18.06 35.49 16.93
CA SER A 147 18.78 34.83 15.83
C SER A 147 19.27 33.43 16.18
N SER A 148 19.35 33.08 17.47
CA SER A 148 19.76 31.76 17.93
C SER A 148 18.64 30.71 17.97
N THR A 149 17.38 31.16 17.99
CA THR A 149 16.22 30.26 18.00
C THR A 149 15.72 30.06 16.56
N PRO A 150 15.68 28.83 16.03
CA PRO A 150 15.20 28.58 14.67
C PRO A 150 13.78 29.12 14.46
N LEU A 151 13.59 30.01 13.48
CA LEU A 151 12.27 30.48 13.04
C LEU A 151 11.96 29.93 11.65
N ILE A 152 11.02 28.98 11.59
CA ILE A 152 10.67 28.27 10.35
C ILE A 152 9.30 28.74 9.88
N ALA A 153 9.21 29.14 8.62
CA ALA A 153 7.96 29.41 7.92
C ALA A 153 7.76 28.37 6.82
N MET A 154 6.59 27.74 6.79
CA MET A 154 6.19 26.75 5.78
C MET A 154 4.90 27.19 5.11
N SER A 155 5.00 27.60 3.85
CA SER A 155 3.87 28.07 3.05
C SER A 155 3.45 26.99 2.07
N ARG A 156 2.25 26.43 2.25
CA ARG A 156 1.71 25.41 1.34
C ARG A 156 1.31 26.06 0.02
N VAL A 157 2.01 25.70 -1.06
CA VAL A 157 1.76 26.24 -2.40
C VAL A 157 1.05 25.26 -3.32
N HIS A 158 0.98 23.98 -2.93
CA HIS A 158 0.27 22.94 -3.68
C HIS A 158 -0.24 21.84 -2.76
N GLU A 159 -1.36 21.24 -3.13
CA GLU A 159 -1.87 19.99 -2.56
C GLU A 159 -2.37 19.13 -3.72
N GLN A 160 -1.73 17.99 -3.93
CA GLN A 160 -2.05 17.10 -5.03
C GLN A 160 -3.19 16.17 -4.64
N ASN A 161 -4.28 16.20 -5.43
CA ASN A 161 -5.35 15.22 -5.29
C ASN A 161 -4.83 13.82 -5.69
N TYR A 162 -5.27 12.79 -4.98
CA TYR A 162 -4.87 11.41 -5.20
C TYR A 162 -6.01 10.59 -5.80
N TYR A 163 -5.66 9.69 -6.73
CA TYR A 163 -6.64 8.82 -7.38
C TYR A 163 -7.11 7.68 -6.47
N ARG A 164 -6.29 7.29 -5.48
CA ARG A 164 -6.67 6.29 -4.49
C ARG A 164 -7.59 6.89 -3.45
N SER A 165 -8.55 6.10 -3.02
CA SER A 165 -9.48 6.49 -1.97
C SER A 165 -8.79 6.50 -0.59
N ASN A 166 -9.46 7.00 0.44
CA ASN A 166 -9.03 6.86 1.85
C ASN A 166 -7.73 7.58 2.24
N HIS A 167 -7.31 8.58 1.46
CA HIS A 167 -6.22 9.51 1.78
C HIS A 167 -6.72 10.87 2.28
N ARG A 168 -8.00 10.96 2.64
CA ARG A 168 -8.57 12.17 3.21
C ARG A 168 -8.27 12.26 4.69
N THR A 169 -7.72 13.39 5.10
CA THR A 169 -7.27 13.60 6.48
C THR A 169 -7.77 14.93 7.04
N ALA A 170 -7.69 15.10 8.37
CA ALA A 170 -8.08 16.35 9.01
C ALA A 170 -7.30 17.53 8.42
N GLY A 171 -8.01 18.57 7.96
CA GLY A 171 -7.41 19.75 7.33
C GLY A 171 -7.21 19.67 5.81
N SER A 172 -7.68 18.60 5.15
CA SER A 172 -7.89 18.58 3.69
C SER A 172 -9.35 18.34 3.33
N SER A 173 -9.80 18.98 2.26
CA SER A 173 -11.11 18.73 1.65
C SER A 173 -11.09 17.61 0.61
N GLN A 174 -9.92 17.07 0.26
CA GLN A 174 -9.72 16.09 -0.82
C GLN A 174 -8.90 14.88 -0.35
N ASN A 175 -8.88 13.82 -1.17
CA ASN A 175 -7.90 12.74 -1.00
C ASN A 175 -6.58 13.28 -1.53
N TRP A 176 -5.53 13.33 -0.72
CA TRP A 176 -4.26 13.91 -1.16
C TRP A 176 -3.11 12.97 -0.88
N ASN A 177 -2.15 12.90 -1.79
CA ASN A 177 -0.94 12.07 -1.63
C ASN A 177 0.26 12.92 -1.21
N TYR A 178 0.38 14.15 -1.70
CA TYR A 178 1.43 15.06 -1.24
C TYR A 178 1.03 16.53 -1.24
N ARG A 179 1.75 17.29 -0.44
CA ARG A 179 1.73 18.76 -0.39
C ARG A 179 3.11 19.30 -0.70
N VAL A 180 3.13 20.47 -1.32
CA VAL A 180 4.38 21.20 -1.57
C VAL A 180 4.40 22.45 -0.71
N TYR A 181 5.49 22.60 0.03
CA TYR A 181 5.76 23.76 0.88
C TYR A 181 6.95 24.52 0.33
N GLN A 182 6.82 25.85 0.26
CA GLN A 182 7.98 26.73 0.20
C GLN A 182 8.36 27.10 1.63
N THR A 183 9.66 27.02 1.91
CA THR A 183 10.21 27.29 3.25
C THR A 183 11.28 28.37 3.19
N ASN A 184 11.68 28.86 4.36
CA ASN A 184 12.87 29.70 4.52
C ASN A 184 14.11 28.89 4.95
N CYS A 185 14.04 27.56 4.91
CA CYS A 185 15.08 26.66 5.37
C CYS A 185 16.10 26.41 4.26
N GLN A 186 17.36 26.75 4.51
CA GLN A 186 18.47 26.42 3.60
C GLN A 186 19.26 25.23 4.14
N VAL A 187 19.48 24.22 3.29
CA VAL A 187 20.40 23.12 3.58
C VAL A 187 21.82 23.54 3.17
N GLN A 188 22.74 23.52 4.12
CA GLN A 188 24.17 23.77 3.90
C GLN A 188 24.92 22.49 3.52
N ASP A 189 26.14 22.63 3.00
CA ASP A 189 27.01 21.51 2.61
C ASP A 189 27.31 20.56 3.78
N SER A 190 27.33 21.08 5.00
CA SER A 190 27.49 20.28 6.23
C SER A 190 26.29 19.37 6.55
N GLY A 191 25.19 19.51 5.80
CA GLY A 191 23.88 18.92 6.12
C GLY A 191 23.07 19.75 7.12
N LEU A 192 23.61 20.88 7.60
CA LEU A 192 22.89 21.73 8.53
C LEU A 192 21.75 22.51 7.84
N ILE A 193 20.55 22.42 8.38
CA ILE A 193 19.43 23.29 8.01
C ILE A 193 19.50 24.60 8.80
N VAL A 194 19.59 25.72 8.08
CA VAL A 194 19.61 27.08 8.64
C VAL A 194 18.43 27.89 8.11
N PRO A 195 17.44 28.21 8.96
CA PRO A 195 16.36 29.11 8.58
C PRO A 195 16.89 30.52 8.31
N GLN A 196 16.47 31.12 7.20
CA GLN A 196 16.85 32.45 6.78
C GLN A 196 15.78 33.46 7.22
N PHE A 197 16.13 34.37 8.13
CA PHE A 197 15.27 35.46 8.61
C PHE A 197 16.11 36.60 9.18
N SER A 198 15.51 37.78 9.33
CA SER A 198 16.15 38.95 9.94
C SER A 198 15.27 39.54 11.03
N VAL A 199 15.89 39.99 12.13
CA VAL A 199 15.21 40.63 13.25
C VAL A 199 15.64 42.10 13.33
N SER A 200 14.68 43.02 13.37
CA SER A 200 14.90 44.48 13.50
C SER A 200 13.93 45.05 14.53
N GLY A 201 14.41 45.23 15.76
CA GLY A 201 13.54 45.52 16.90
C GLY A 201 12.54 44.39 17.10
N ASN A 202 11.25 44.72 17.20
CA ASN A 202 10.16 43.74 17.30
C ASN A 202 9.62 43.30 15.93
N ASN A 203 10.26 43.66 14.82
CA ASN A 203 9.84 43.21 13.49
C ASN A 203 10.77 42.09 13.02
N VAL A 204 10.20 40.97 12.60
CA VAL A 204 10.92 39.83 12.04
C VAL A 204 10.48 39.62 10.61
N SER A 205 11.42 39.65 9.67
CA SER A 205 11.16 39.39 8.25
C SER A 205 11.63 37.99 7.88
N VAL A 206 10.73 37.21 7.27
CA VAL A 206 10.98 35.86 6.81
C VAL A 206 10.65 35.77 5.32
N THR A 207 11.54 35.17 4.52
CA THR A 207 11.30 34.96 3.09
C THR A 207 11.28 33.48 2.78
N VAL A 208 10.13 32.96 2.35
CA VAL A 208 10.03 31.61 1.79
C VAL A 208 10.42 31.62 0.31
N ARG A 209 11.07 30.57 -0.17
CA ARG A 209 11.64 30.54 -1.52
C ARG A 209 11.16 29.34 -2.33
N ARG A 210 11.00 29.54 -3.64
CA ARG A 210 10.61 28.47 -4.57
C ARG A 210 11.65 27.37 -4.72
N ASN A 211 12.89 27.63 -4.30
CA ASN A 211 14.01 26.68 -4.36
C ASN A 211 14.38 26.13 -2.98
N GLN A 212 13.56 26.38 -1.96
CA GLN A 212 13.67 25.82 -0.61
C GLN A 212 12.39 25.04 -0.32
N VAL A 213 12.18 24.01 -1.12
CA VAL A 213 10.92 23.27 -1.18
C VAL A 213 10.96 22.05 -0.30
N MET A 214 9.81 21.71 0.27
CA MET A 214 9.60 20.46 0.98
C MET A 214 8.31 19.81 0.50
N PHE A 215 8.35 18.50 0.33
CA PHE A 215 7.23 17.65 -0.04
C PHE A 215 6.81 16.86 1.18
N GLY A 216 5.61 17.18 1.70
CA GLY A 216 4.97 16.42 2.76
C GLY A 216 4.14 15.30 2.15
N LEU A 217 4.48 14.06 2.45
CA LEU A 217 3.84 12.87 1.89
C LEU A 217 2.74 12.36 2.84
N ASN A 218 1.63 11.90 2.28
CA ASN A 218 0.53 11.28 2.99
C ASN A 218 0.33 9.86 2.50
N PHE A 219 0.51 8.89 3.39
CA PHE A 219 0.40 7.48 3.07
C PHE A 219 -0.78 6.81 3.74
N LEU A 220 -1.39 5.88 3.01
CA LEU A 220 -2.23 4.84 3.58
C LEU A 220 -1.45 3.54 3.71
N THR A 221 -1.34 3.01 4.92
CA THR A 221 -0.74 1.70 5.20
C THR A 221 -1.83 0.73 5.61
N SER A 222 -1.84 -0.47 5.02
CA SER A 222 -2.66 -1.59 5.47
C SER A 222 -1.76 -2.71 5.97
N LEU A 223 -1.95 -3.13 7.23
CA LEU A 223 -1.30 -4.28 7.84
C LEU A 223 -2.18 -5.52 7.61
N GLU A 224 -1.56 -6.64 7.25
CA GLU A 224 -2.30 -7.87 6.99
C GLU A 224 -2.99 -8.38 8.26
N TRP A 225 -2.35 -8.30 9.41
CA TRP A 225 -2.89 -8.80 10.68
C TRP A 225 -3.66 -7.72 11.45
N ASP A 226 -4.39 -8.13 12.49
CA ASP A 226 -5.02 -7.23 13.47
C ASP A 226 -3.96 -6.69 14.45
N MET A 227 -3.80 -5.37 14.57
CA MET A 227 -2.65 -4.80 15.28
C MET A 227 -3.01 -4.51 16.74
N HIS A 228 -2.28 -5.13 17.67
CA HIS A 228 -2.46 -4.86 19.09
C HIS A 228 -1.92 -3.47 19.48
N SER A 229 -2.51 -2.86 20.51
CA SER A 229 -2.13 -1.51 20.96
C SER A 229 -0.65 -1.36 21.36
N SER A 230 -0.02 -2.44 21.82
CA SER A 230 1.42 -2.45 22.16
C SER A 230 2.33 -2.29 20.94
N GLU A 231 1.87 -2.65 19.73
CA GLU A 231 2.66 -2.55 18.48
C GLU A 231 2.63 -1.14 17.88
N GLN A 232 1.70 -0.27 18.32
CA GLN A 232 1.51 1.07 17.74
C GLN A 232 2.75 1.95 17.85
N ASN A 233 3.49 1.83 18.94
CA ASN A 233 4.72 2.61 19.11
C ASN A 233 5.82 2.14 18.16
N ASP A 234 5.94 0.83 17.94
CA ASP A 234 6.91 0.27 17.01
C ASP A 234 6.60 0.70 15.58
N GLN A 235 5.32 0.61 15.18
CA GLN A 235 4.87 1.11 13.87
C GLN A 235 5.12 2.62 13.71
N ARG A 236 4.83 3.42 14.75
CA ARG A 236 5.11 4.85 14.74
C ARG A 236 6.61 5.13 14.57
N ASN A 237 7.46 4.40 15.29
CA ASN A 237 8.92 4.53 15.21
C ASN A 237 9.45 4.16 13.82
N ILE A 238 8.86 3.17 13.15
CA ILE A 238 9.21 2.81 11.77
C ILE A 238 8.97 3.98 10.83
N TYR A 239 7.77 4.57 10.81
CA TYR A 239 7.46 5.70 9.93
C TYR A 239 8.26 6.96 10.27
N GLU A 240 8.51 7.22 11.56
CA GLU A 240 9.38 8.33 11.98
C GLU A 240 10.81 8.16 11.48
N SER A 241 11.36 6.95 11.60
CA SER A 241 12.72 6.63 11.14
C SER A 241 12.82 6.65 9.61
N ALA A 242 11.81 6.10 8.92
CA ALA A 242 11.73 6.11 7.46
C ALA A 242 11.62 7.54 6.92
N SER A 243 10.82 8.41 7.57
CA SER A 243 10.74 9.83 7.23
C SER A 243 12.06 10.55 7.41
N ASN A 244 12.75 10.33 8.53
CA ASN A 244 14.06 10.95 8.79
C ASN A 244 15.10 10.49 7.75
N PHE A 245 15.11 9.21 7.40
CA PHE A 245 16.00 8.67 6.38
C PHE A 245 15.69 9.25 5.00
N LEU A 246 14.41 9.27 4.59
CA LEU A 246 13.97 9.84 3.32
C LEU A 246 14.32 11.33 3.21
N PHE A 247 14.11 12.08 4.28
CA PHE A 247 14.47 13.49 4.36
C PHE A 247 15.97 13.71 4.23
N ASN A 248 16.78 12.84 4.85
CA ASN A 248 18.22 12.87 4.66
C ASN A 248 18.62 12.51 3.22
N ALA A 249 18.02 11.48 2.64
CA ALA A 249 18.38 10.96 1.33
C ALA A 249 18.00 11.87 0.17
N THR A 250 16.96 12.66 0.38
CA THR A 250 16.47 13.68 -0.56
C THR A 250 16.96 15.09 -0.21
N ASP A 251 18.05 15.19 0.54
CA ASP A 251 18.72 16.46 0.86
C ASP A 251 17.79 17.53 1.45
N GLY A 252 16.87 17.08 2.32
CA GLY A 252 15.91 17.90 3.04
C GLY A 252 14.65 18.26 2.26
N GLN A 253 14.32 17.54 1.18
CA GLN A 253 13.21 17.91 0.29
C GLN A 253 11.96 17.04 0.45
N PHE A 254 12.05 15.78 0.89
CA PHE A 254 10.87 14.91 1.02
C PHE A 254 10.79 14.35 2.43
N PHE A 255 9.60 14.39 3.03
CA PHE A 255 9.35 13.80 4.35
C PHE A 255 7.95 13.22 4.40
N ILE A 256 7.72 12.31 5.33
CA ILE A 256 6.39 11.77 5.60
C ILE A 256 5.67 12.77 6.51
N GLU A 257 4.66 13.46 5.98
CA GLU A 257 3.83 14.38 6.76
C GLU A 257 2.78 13.60 7.53
N GLN A 258 2.18 12.59 6.89
CA GLN A 258 1.06 11.85 7.46
C GLN A 258 1.09 10.38 7.06
N VAL A 259 0.71 9.51 8.00
CA VAL A 259 0.44 8.10 7.75
C VAL A 259 -0.86 7.73 8.45
N THR A 260 -1.78 7.13 7.69
CA THR A 260 -2.92 6.41 8.27
C THR A 260 -2.61 4.93 8.21
N VAL A 261 -2.53 4.28 9.37
CA VAL A 261 -2.29 2.84 9.48
C VAL A 261 -3.62 2.16 9.79
N LYS A 262 -3.98 1.20 8.96
CA LYS A 262 -5.13 0.30 9.08
C LYS A 262 -4.63 -1.12 9.25
N ASP A 263 -5.43 -1.96 9.89
CA ASP A 263 -5.12 -3.36 10.14
C ASP A 263 -6.15 -4.30 9.50
N GLN A 264 -5.98 -5.61 9.71
CA GLN A 264 -6.84 -6.66 9.14
C GLN A 264 -6.95 -6.63 7.60
N GLY A 265 -5.98 -6.04 6.90
CA GLY A 265 -6.05 -5.83 5.47
C GLY A 265 -7.13 -4.81 5.04
N ASP A 266 -7.61 -3.96 5.96
CA ASP A 266 -8.58 -2.92 5.60
C ASP A 266 -7.93 -1.93 4.62
N ASN A 267 -8.64 -1.64 3.52
CA ASN A 267 -8.11 -0.89 2.37
C ASN A 267 -6.82 -1.45 1.76
N TRP A 268 -6.62 -2.77 1.79
CA TRP A 268 -5.44 -3.40 1.18
C TRP A 268 -5.15 -2.91 -0.23
N ASP A 269 -6.17 -2.86 -1.09
CA ASP A 269 -5.96 -2.49 -2.49
C ASP A 269 -5.75 -0.99 -2.75
N ASP A 270 -6.28 -0.13 -1.88
CA ASP A 270 -6.10 1.31 -1.93
C ASP A 270 -4.82 1.79 -1.22
N SER A 271 -4.19 0.94 -0.40
CA SER A 271 -3.02 1.32 0.39
C SER A 271 -1.77 1.57 -0.47
N ASP A 272 -0.92 2.49 -0.01
CA ASP A 272 0.41 2.70 -0.56
C ASP A 272 1.41 1.67 -0.02
N TYR A 273 1.34 1.38 1.28
CA TYR A 273 2.10 0.32 1.94
C TYR A 273 1.18 -0.86 2.29
N ARG A 274 1.54 -2.04 1.81
CA ARG A 274 0.93 -3.33 2.17
C ARG A 274 1.93 -4.12 2.98
N VAL A 275 1.72 -4.18 4.29
CA VAL A 275 2.64 -4.84 5.21
C VAL A 275 2.13 -6.25 5.50
N PHE A 276 2.86 -7.24 5.00
CA PHE A 276 2.54 -8.65 5.16
C PHE A 276 2.94 -9.13 6.56
N GLY A 277 2.13 -10.01 7.16
CA GLY A 277 2.43 -10.61 8.47
C GLY A 277 3.64 -11.54 8.46
N THR A 278 4.07 -11.96 7.27
CA THR A 278 5.14 -12.94 7.05
C THR A 278 6.51 -12.36 7.34
N TRP A 279 7.27 -13.01 8.23
CA TRP A 279 8.69 -12.73 8.35
C TRP A 279 9.47 -13.18 7.10
N GLY A 280 10.31 -12.30 6.56
CA GLY A 280 11.10 -12.58 5.35
C GLY A 280 10.37 -12.36 4.03
N TYR A 281 9.18 -11.75 4.04
CA TYR A 281 8.63 -11.17 2.81
C TYR A 281 9.64 -10.15 2.29
N ARG A 282 10.18 -10.37 1.09
CA ARG A 282 11.11 -9.43 0.48
C ARG A 282 10.34 -8.20 0.02
N ALA A 283 10.69 -7.05 0.57
CA ALA A 283 10.13 -5.77 0.14
C ALA A 283 10.24 -5.59 -1.37
N ASN A 284 9.17 -5.09 -1.99
CA ASN A 284 9.20 -4.70 -3.40
C ASN A 284 8.06 -3.75 -3.78
N VAL A 285 8.25 -3.06 -4.91
CA VAL A 285 7.18 -2.40 -5.67
C VAL A 285 6.93 -3.19 -6.96
N PRO A 286 5.82 -3.96 -7.06
CA PRO A 286 5.52 -4.75 -8.25
C PRO A 286 5.15 -3.84 -9.43
N ASN A 287 5.50 -4.31 -10.62
CA ASN A 287 5.06 -3.84 -11.94
C ASN A 287 5.62 -2.50 -12.44
N ILE A 288 5.52 -1.38 -11.72
CA ILE A 288 5.86 -0.05 -12.27
C ILE A 288 6.37 0.94 -11.20
N THR A 289 7.46 1.65 -11.53
CA THR A 289 7.99 2.80 -10.78
C THR A 289 7.14 4.06 -10.98
N GLY A 290 7.00 4.91 -9.96
CA GLY A 290 6.25 6.18 -10.07
C GLY A 290 4.72 6.08 -9.93
N GLY A 291 4.20 4.95 -9.43
CA GLY A 291 2.75 4.74 -9.21
C GLY A 291 2.07 5.76 -8.29
N PHE A 292 2.85 6.45 -7.44
CA PHE A 292 2.36 7.50 -6.54
C PHE A 292 1.86 8.75 -7.28
N LEU A 293 2.39 9.07 -8.46
CA LEU A 293 2.05 10.30 -9.21
C LEU A 293 0.83 10.14 -10.14
N GLY A 294 0.11 9.02 -10.07
CA GLY A 294 -1.20 8.89 -10.72
C GLY A 294 -1.20 8.38 -12.16
N TRP A 295 -0.16 7.68 -12.58
CA TRP A 295 -0.20 6.93 -13.84
C TRP A 295 -1.07 5.68 -13.62
N ASN A 296 -1.86 5.26 -14.61
CA ASN A 296 -2.85 4.16 -14.57
C ASN A 296 -2.26 2.80 -14.16
N VAL A 297 -1.78 2.67 -12.93
CA VAL A 297 -1.22 1.44 -12.39
C VAL A 297 -2.10 0.96 -11.26
N LEU A 298 -3.23 0.41 -11.65
CA LEU A 298 -4.00 -0.46 -10.76
C LEU A 298 -3.05 -1.56 -10.27
N GLY A 299 -2.80 -1.58 -8.96
CA GLY A 299 -2.01 -2.62 -8.29
C GLY A 299 -0.56 -2.29 -7.89
N SER A 300 -0.02 -1.10 -8.20
CA SER A 300 1.31 -0.71 -7.65
C SER A 300 1.20 -0.36 -6.17
N ALA A 301 1.92 -1.03 -5.29
CA ALA A 301 2.00 -0.66 -3.88
C ALA A 301 3.36 -1.11 -3.35
N MET A 302 3.89 -0.42 -2.36
CA MET A 302 5.07 -0.87 -1.63
C MET A 302 4.64 -2.05 -0.77
N ARG A 303 5.14 -3.23 -1.10
CA ARG A 303 4.89 -4.45 -0.33
C ARG A 303 6.05 -4.60 0.64
N MET A 304 5.73 -4.68 1.92
CA MET A 304 6.71 -4.72 3.01
C MET A 304 6.53 -6.01 3.80
N GLY A 305 7.61 -6.58 4.29
CA GLY A 305 7.58 -7.52 5.40
C GLY A 305 7.36 -6.80 6.72
N ARG A 306 6.79 -7.53 7.68
CA ARG A 306 6.50 -7.02 9.03
C ARG A 306 7.69 -6.36 9.71
N ASP A 307 8.86 -6.98 9.57
CA ASP A 307 10.08 -6.64 10.29
C ASP A 307 11.11 -5.93 9.39
N ASP A 308 10.67 -5.37 8.26
CA ASP A 308 11.55 -4.61 7.38
C ASP A 308 12.06 -3.34 8.07
N ASP A 309 13.34 -3.05 7.84
CA ASP A 309 14.00 -1.88 8.41
C ASP A 309 13.39 -0.58 7.82
N PRO A 310 13.26 0.50 8.61
CA PRO A 310 12.77 1.79 8.12
C PRO A 310 13.49 2.33 6.86
N PHE A 311 14.75 1.98 6.62
CA PHE A 311 15.47 2.37 5.41
C PHE A 311 14.93 1.68 4.15
N VAL A 312 14.37 0.46 4.30
CA VAL A 312 13.71 -0.28 3.22
C VAL A 312 12.42 0.43 2.82
N TYR A 313 11.63 0.96 3.77
CA TYR A 313 10.43 1.75 3.45
C TYR A 313 10.78 2.96 2.56
N ALA A 314 11.84 3.69 2.90
CA ALA A 314 12.30 4.80 2.08
C ALA A 314 12.85 4.35 0.72
N HIS A 315 13.56 3.22 0.65
CA HIS A 315 14.04 2.60 -0.59
C HIS A 315 12.88 2.25 -1.52
N GLU A 316 11.86 1.54 -1.04
CA GLU A 316 10.67 1.20 -1.82
C GLU A 316 9.89 2.45 -2.25
N PHE A 317 9.87 3.50 -1.42
CA PHE A 317 9.33 4.79 -1.85
C PHE A 317 10.16 5.45 -2.97
N GLY A 318 11.46 5.20 -3.05
CA GLY A 318 12.28 5.57 -4.21
C GLY A 318 11.67 5.04 -5.52
N HIS A 319 11.31 3.76 -5.55
CA HIS A 319 10.63 3.16 -6.69
C HIS A 319 9.22 3.70 -6.88
N PHE A 320 8.40 3.66 -5.83
CA PHE A 320 6.97 3.94 -5.92
C PHE A 320 6.66 5.43 -6.14
N GLY A 321 7.38 6.29 -5.42
CA GLY A 321 7.14 7.73 -5.37
C GLY A 321 8.07 8.55 -6.26
N LEU A 322 9.36 8.23 -6.25
CA LEU A 322 10.38 9.02 -6.93
C LEU A 322 10.68 8.55 -8.35
N ASP A 323 10.09 7.42 -8.77
CA ASP A 323 10.28 6.82 -10.09
C ASP A 323 11.75 6.46 -10.38
N VAL A 324 12.53 6.16 -9.33
CA VAL A 324 13.92 5.71 -9.47
C VAL A 324 13.99 4.19 -9.39
N ARG A 325 14.90 3.57 -10.12
CA ARG A 325 15.10 2.12 -10.18
C ARG A 325 16.20 1.69 -9.25
N ASP A 326 16.32 0.38 -9.08
CA ASP A 326 17.45 -0.23 -8.41
C ASP A 326 18.76 0.15 -9.09
N GLU A 327 19.76 0.50 -8.31
CA GLU A 327 21.07 0.92 -8.82
C GLU A 327 22.14 -0.16 -8.68
N TYR A 328 21.73 -1.39 -8.35
CA TYR A 328 22.57 -2.57 -8.43
C TYR A 328 22.36 -3.31 -9.76
N LYS A 329 23.39 -4.01 -10.21
CA LYS A 329 23.34 -4.91 -11.37
C LYS A 329 23.28 -6.35 -10.87
N ASP A 330 22.24 -7.09 -11.25
CA ASP A 330 22.08 -8.48 -10.80
C ASP A 330 23.28 -9.32 -11.25
N GLY A 331 23.88 -10.03 -10.29
CA GLY A 331 25.03 -10.90 -10.56
C GLY A 331 26.35 -10.17 -10.76
N ASP A 332 26.41 -8.85 -10.57
CA ASP A 332 27.64 -8.07 -10.72
C ASP A 332 27.77 -7.04 -9.60
N GLY A 333 28.29 -7.51 -8.45
CA GLY A 333 28.56 -6.66 -7.28
C GLY A 333 29.68 -5.64 -7.49
N THR A 334 30.34 -5.64 -8.66
CA THR A 334 31.34 -4.63 -9.00
C THR A 334 30.72 -3.35 -9.54
N VAL A 335 29.49 -3.42 -10.07
CA VAL A 335 28.76 -2.23 -10.51
C VAL A 335 28.16 -1.54 -9.29
N ARG A 336 28.65 -0.34 -9.07
CA ARG A 336 28.18 0.58 -8.03
C ARG A 336 27.52 1.76 -8.70
N CYS A 337 26.49 2.28 -8.06
CA CYS A 337 25.77 3.46 -8.50
C CYS A 337 26.61 4.74 -8.60
N THR A 338 27.72 4.85 -7.87
CA THR A 338 28.61 6.01 -7.88
C THR A 338 30.07 5.60 -7.78
N ASN A 339 30.96 6.41 -8.35
CA ASN A 339 32.38 6.07 -8.49
C ASN A 339 33.16 6.02 -7.17
N ASN A 340 32.76 6.78 -6.14
CA ASN A 340 33.59 7.00 -4.96
C ASN A 340 33.06 6.32 -3.69
N LEU A 341 32.25 5.28 -3.84
CA LEU A 341 31.71 4.50 -2.71
C LEU A 341 32.76 3.72 -1.90
N ASP A 342 33.99 3.60 -2.40
CA ASP A 342 35.09 2.88 -1.76
C ASP A 342 35.85 3.69 -0.70
N GLY A 343 35.64 5.01 -0.59
CA GLY A 343 36.39 5.78 0.40
C GLY A 343 36.16 7.28 0.39
N GLY A 344 36.88 7.94 1.30
CA GLY A 344 36.76 9.38 1.49
C GLY A 344 35.38 9.79 2.02
N PRO A 345 34.93 11.01 1.72
CA PRO A 345 33.68 11.53 2.27
C PRO A 345 32.43 10.94 1.59
N PHE A 346 32.58 10.07 0.58
CA PHE A 346 31.49 9.39 -0.13
C PHE A 346 31.46 7.87 0.10
N GLY A 347 32.40 7.34 0.91
CA GLY A 347 32.50 5.92 1.20
C GLY A 347 31.29 5.37 1.95
N SER A 348 31.00 4.07 1.81
CA SER A 348 29.86 3.47 2.49
C SER A 348 29.86 3.70 4.02
N GLY A 349 28.71 4.04 4.59
CA GLY A 349 28.50 4.32 6.02
C GLY A 349 28.79 5.77 6.43
N VAL A 350 29.26 6.62 5.52
CA VAL A 350 29.54 8.03 5.82
C VAL A 350 28.41 8.98 5.38
N ALA A 351 28.47 10.22 5.86
CA ALA A 351 27.40 11.20 5.74
C ALA A 351 26.97 11.57 4.30
N GLN A 352 27.88 11.52 3.32
CA GLN A 352 27.59 11.86 1.91
C GLN A 352 27.57 10.62 1.00
N ALA A 353 27.47 9.42 1.56
CA ALA A 353 27.43 8.18 0.78
C ALA A 353 26.16 8.08 -0.09
N SER A 354 26.34 7.97 -1.40
CA SER A 354 25.28 7.69 -2.40
C SER A 354 25.57 6.33 -3.06
N CYS A 355 24.61 5.43 -3.31
CA CYS A 355 23.17 5.61 -3.46
C CYS A 355 22.34 4.64 -2.60
N MET A 356 21.29 5.14 -1.94
CA MET A 356 20.32 4.31 -1.22
C MET A 356 19.62 3.28 -2.12
N MET A 357 19.53 3.53 -3.44
CA MET A 357 18.94 2.60 -4.41
C MET A 357 19.89 1.45 -4.78
N TRP A 358 21.16 1.52 -4.38
CA TRP A 358 22.12 0.42 -4.48
C TRP A 358 22.26 -0.33 -3.16
N ASN A 359 22.41 0.41 -2.07
CA ASN A 359 22.54 -0.13 -0.72
C ASN A 359 22.03 0.89 0.32
N GLN A 360 20.78 0.77 0.73
CA GLN A 360 20.12 1.63 1.69
C GLN A 360 20.78 1.63 3.08
N TRP A 361 21.47 0.55 3.48
CA TRP A 361 22.14 0.45 4.77
C TRP A 361 23.49 1.18 4.79
N GLY A 362 24.14 1.27 3.62
CA GLY A 362 25.48 1.81 3.48
C GLY A 362 25.54 3.18 2.80
N ALA A 363 24.46 3.65 2.17
CA ALA A 363 24.43 4.90 1.43
C ALA A 363 23.11 5.61 1.64
N ALA A 364 23.13 6.66 2.46
CA ALA A 364 21.92 7.35 2.87
C ALA A 364 21.51 8.49 1.93
N LYS A 365 22.15 8.66 0.76
CA LYS A 365 21.87 9.69 -0.24
C LYS A 365 21.42 9.06 -1.56
N LEU A 366 20.73 9.83 -2.40
CA LEU A 366 20.47 9.45 -3.79
C LEU A 366 21.66 9.79 -4.71
N CYS A 367 21.77 9.09 -5.84
CA CYS A 367 22.82 9.31 -6.84
C CYS A 367 22.58 10.57 -7.69
N SER A 368 23.66 11.26 -8.08
CA SER A 368 23.62 12.47 -8.91
C SER A 368 24.83 12.54 -9.83
N ASP A 369 24.81 13.41 -10.84
CA ASP A 369 25.98 13.73 -11.67
C ASP A 369 26.93 14.77 -11.04
N HIS A 370 26.90 14.92 -9.71
CA HIS A 370 27.83 15.81 -9.04
C HIS A 370 29.28 15.33 -9.24
N ARG A 371 30.15 16.20 -9.77
CA ARG A 371 31.54 15.87 -10.16
C ARG A 371 32.37 15.13 -9.11
N SER A 372 32.10 15.35 -7.82
CA SER A 372 32.84 14.73 -6.72
C SER A 372 32.40 13.30 -6.40
N ASN A 373 31.20 12.89 -6.82
CA ASN A 373 30.72 11.52 -6.70
C ASN A 373 29.69 11.22 -7.81
N PRO A 374 30.13 11.18 -9.07
CA PRO A 374 29.24 11.09 -10.22
C PRO A 374 28.57 9.72 -10.28
N HIS A 375 27.37 9.71 -10.87
CA HIS A 375 26.62 8.51 -11.23
C HIS A 375 27.43 7.61 -12.17
N VAL A 376 27.25 6.30 -12.05
CA VAL A 376 27.86 5.31 -12.94
C VAL A 376 26.80 4.77 -13.89
N ASN A 377 27.06 4.91 -15.18
CA ASN A 377 26.18 4.39 -16.22
C ASN A 377 26.12 2.85 -16.22
N GLY A 378 24.98 2.30 -16.61
CA GLY A 378 24.80 0.85 -16.84
C GLY A 378 24.23 0.06 -15.66
N THR A 379 23.78 0.76 -14.62
CA THR A 379 22.87 0.23 -13.61
C THR A 379 21.44 0.06 -14.19
N ARG A 380 20.48 -0.49 -13.44
CA ARG A 380 19.10 -0.62 -13.95
C ARG A 380 18.39 0.73 -14.12
N GLN A 381 18.85 1.78 -13.44
CA GLN A 381 18.41 3.16 -13.69
C GLN A 381 18.77 3.64 -15.11
N GLY A 382 19.86 3.12 -15.68
CA GLY A 382 20.32 3.42 -17.02
C GLY A 382 21.40 4.50 -17.02
N GLY A 383 21.24 5.51 -17.87
CA GLY A 383 22.20 6.62 -18.01
C GLY A 383 21.84 7.89 -17.23
N ASP A 384 20.61 7.99 -16.72
CA ASP A 384 20.18 9.14 -15.92
C ASP A 384 20.55 8.91 -14.46
N ALA A 385 21.03 9.94 -13.75
CA ALA A 385 21.14 9.85 -12.31
C ALA A 385 19.75 9.88 -11.65
N CYS A 386 19.63 9.31 -10.45
CA CYS A 386 18.45 9.31 -9.61
C CYS A 386 17.83 10.71 -9.50
N TRP A 387 18.67 11.71 -9.20
CA TRP A 387 18.25 13.10 -9.03
C TRP A 387 17.69 13.75 -10.30
N ASP A 388 18.19 13.41 -11.50
CA ASP A 388 17.65 13.97 -12.74
C ASP A 388 16.21 13.52 -12.98
N THR A 389 15.91 12.26 -12.64
CA THR A 389 14.55 11.72 -12.68
C THR A 389 13.64 12.47 -11.71
N ILE A 390 14.10 12.70 -10.48
CA ILE A 390 13.34 13.41 -9.45
C ILE A 390 13.08 14.85 -9.86
N VAL A 391 14.11 15.59 -10.29
CA VAL A 391 13.98 16.99 -10.72
C VAL A 391 12.98 17.11 -11.86
N ARG A 392 13.07 16.23 -12.86
CA ARG A 392 12.17 16.20 -14.03
C ARG A 392 10.71 15.92 -13.64
N ARG A 393 10.46 15.06 -12.65
CA ARG A 393 9.10 14.67 -12.22
C ARG A 393 8.48 15.64 -11.23
N TRP A 394 9.29 16.23 -10.34
CA TRP A 394 8.80 16.93 -9.15
C TRP A 394 8.98 18.45 -9.20
N SER A 395 9.75 19.00 -10.13
CA SER A 395 9.88 20.46 -10.31
C SER A 395 8.78 21.02 -11.21
N ASN A 396 8.43 22.29 -11.00
CA ASN A 396 7.57 23.05 -11.91
C ASN A 396 7.91 24.56 -11.87
N PRO A 397 7.19 25.45 -12.58
CA PRO A 397 7.48 26.89 -12.53
C PRO A 397 7.30 27.56 -11.16
N ASN A 398 6.44 27.00 -10.30
CA ASN A 398 6.08 27.54 -8.99
C ASN A 398 7.02 27.05 -7.87
N TRP A 399 7.71 25.93 -8.07
CA TRP A 399 8.64 25.33 -7.09
C TRP A 399 9.71 24.50 -7.80
N MET A 400 10.92 24.51 -7.27
CA MET A 400 12.09 23.89 -7.90
C MET A 400 12.76 22.93 -6.91
N VAL A 401 12.86 21.67 -7.30
CA VAL A 401 13.71 20.69 -6.61
C VAL A 401 15.17 21.02 -6.93
N ILE A 402 16.01 21.07 -5.90
CA ILE A 402 17.46 21.29 -6.06
C ILE A 402 18.17 19.94 -5.92
N GLN A 403 18.84 19.51 -6.98
CA GLN A 403 19.76 18.39 -6.93
C GLN A 403 21.19 18.79 -6.52
N PRO A 404 22.01 17.84 -6.02
CA PRO A 404 23.40 18.11 -5.61
C PRO A 404 24.24 18.84 -6.64
N ALA A 405 24.15 18.44 -7.93
CA ALA A 405 24.88 19.08 -9.02
C ALA A 405 24.58 20.58 -9.12
N SER A 406 23.31 20.98 -9.02
CA SER A 406 22.88 22.39 -9.04
C SER A 406 23.22 23.13 -7.75
N ARG A 407 23.33 22.42 -6.62
CA ARG A 407 23.78 22.98 -5.33
C ARG A 407 25.30 23.16 -5.28
N THR A 408 26.05 22.51 -6.18
CA THR A 408 27.52 22.40 -6.16
C THR A 408 28.09 21.61 -4.97
N SER A 409 27.24 20.88 -4.26
CA SER A 409 27.62 20.03 -3.14
C SER A 409 26.62 18.88 -2.94
N ILE A 410 27.14 17.73 -2.48
CA ILE A 410 26.34 16.69 -1.84
C ILE A 410 26.36 17.00 -0.35
N PRO A 411 25.25 17.37 0.29
CA PRO A 411 25.29 17.74 1.69
C PRO A 411 25.61 16.52 2.57
N GLY A 412 26.19 16.75 3.75
CA GLY A 412 26.31 15.73 4.79
C GLY A 412 24.94 15.25 5.31
N THR A 413 24.97 14.56 6.46
CA THR A 413 23.76 14.09 7.13
C THR A 413 22.88 15.28 7.49
N ILE A 414 21.64 15.27 7.00
CA ILE A 414 20.70 16.34 7.24
C ILE A 414 20.33 16.38 8.72
N ARG A 415 20.60 17.52 9.34
CA ARG A 415 20.32 17.78 10.75
C ARG A 415 19.92 19.23 10.92
N MET A 416 19.16 19.51 11.97
CA MET A 416 18.83 20.88 12.35
C MET A 416 19.60 21.27 13.62
N THR A 417 20.22 22.44 13.65
CA THR A 417 20.95 22.93 14.84
C THR A 417 20.00 23.13 16.01
N GLY A 418 20.42 22.66 17.18
CA GLY A 418 19.77 23.01 18.45
C GLY A 418 18.41 22.37 18.71
N VAL A 419 17.93 21.49 17.83
CA VAL A 419 16.66 20.78 17.98
C VAL A 419 16.78 19.40 17.34
N SER A 420 16.40 18.34 18.07
CA SER A 420 16.01 17.08 17.42
C SER A 420 14.98 17.43 16.36
N LEU A 421 15.11 16.90 15.12
CA LEU A 421 14.30 17.25 13.94
C LEU A 421 12.92 17.73 14.38
N VAL A 422 12.69 19.03 14.18
CA VAL A 422 11.57 19.78 14.77
C VAL A 422 10.29 18.96 14.68
N PRO A 423 9.39 18.98 15.69
CA PRO A 423 8.05 18.42 15.58
C PRO A 423 7.32 18.75 14.26
N VAL A 424 7.74 19.81 13.56
CA VAL A 424 7.34 20.17 12.19
C VAL A 424 7.43 19.01 11.19
N PHE A 425 8.51 18.23 11.21
CA PHE A 425 8.78 17.17 10.22
C PHE A 425 8.48 15.77 10.75
N ARG A 426 7.99 15.67 11.98
CA ARG A 426 7.60 14.40 12.57
C ARG A 426 6.28 13.95 11.93
N PRO A 427 6.21 12.75 11.33
CA PRO A 427 4.99 12.23 10.74
C PRO A 427 3.84 12.21 11.75
N THR A 428 2.66 12.65 11.34
CA THR A 428 1.44 12.36 12.07
C THR A 428 0.97 10.95 11.72
N VAL A 429 1.22 9.99 12.62
CA VAL A 429 0.74 8.60 12.46
C VAL A 429 -0.58 8.41 13.21
N THR A 430 -1.64 8.12 12.46
CA THR A 430 -2.98 7.82 12.96
C THR A 430 -3.27 6.34 12.77
N PHE A 431 -3.70 5.67 13.83
CA PHE A 431 -4.13 4.28 13.79
C PHE A 431 -5.65 4.19 13.69
N VAL A 432 -6.15 3.44 12.72
CA VAL A 432 -7.56 3.10 12.55
C VAL A 432 -7.66 1.59 12.65
N HIS A 433 -7.72 1.10 13.88
CA HIS A 433 -7.81 -0.33 14.18
C HIS A 433 -9.20 -0.72 14.66
N ARG A 434 -9.57 -1.98 14.48
CA ARG A 434 -10.72 -2.59 15.16
C ARG A 434 -10.19 -3.42 16.31
N ASN A 435 -10.35 -2.97 17.55
CA ASN A 435 -10.00 -3.79 18.71
C ASN A 435 -10.92 -5.02 18.76
N GLY A 436 -10.48 -6.12 18.15
CA GLY A 436 -11.17 -7.39 18.17
C GLY A 436 -11.24 -7.95 19.59
N VAL A 437 -12.41 -8.50 19.96
CA VAL A 437 -12.56 -9.18 21.25
C VAL A 437 -11.64 -10.39 21.27
N GLY A 438 -10.72 -10.43 22.24
CA GLY A 438 -9.79 -11.54 22.41
C GLY A 438 -8.47 -11.40 21.64
N LEU A 439 -8.21 -10.27 20.97
CA LEU A 439 -6.91 -9.96 20.36
C LEU A 439 -5.81 -10.04 21.44
N ARG A 440 -4.72 -10.75 21.16
CA ARG A 440 -3.58 -10.86 22.07
C ARG A 440 -2.48 -9.89 21.69
N ALA A 441 -1.77 -9.39 22.70
CA ALA A 441 -0.47 -8.77 22.49
C ALA A 441 0.50 -9.76 21.80
N PRO A 442 1.48 -9.27 21.03
CA PRO A 442 2.48 -10.13 20.42
C PRO A 442 3.12 -11.07 21.44
N PHE A 443 3.29 -12.33 21.06
CA PHE A 443 3.86 -13.35 21.93
C PHE A 443 4.78 -14.30 21.14
N ASN A 444 5.69 -14.98 21.84
CA ASN A 444 6.59 -15.91 21.19
C ASN A 444 5.95 -17.30 21.07
N LEU A 445 6.04 -17.89 19.89
CA LEU A 445 5.87 -19.30 19.62
C LEU A 445 7.26 -19.94 19.62
N ARG A 446 7.39 -21.07 20.30
CA ARG A 446 8.60 -21.90 20.33
C ARG A 446 8.28 -23.27 19.74
N VAL A 447 8.89 -23.59 18.61
CA VAL A 447 8.68 -24.87 17.91
C VAL A 447 9.87 -25.79 18.14
N ARG A 448 9.58 -27.04 18.50
CA ARG A 448 10.55 -28.09 18.76
C ARG A 448 10.27 -29.32 17.90
N LEU A 449 11.33 -30.03 17.52
CA LEU A 449 11.22 -31.38 16.95
C LEU A 449 10.92 -32.40 18.06
N PRO A 450 10.47 -33.63 17.75
CA PRO A 450 10.19 -34.66 18.75
C PRO A 450 11.33 -34.93 19.75
N GLY A 451 12.58 -34.75 19.32
CA GLY A 451 13.77 -34.89 20.16
C GLY A 451 14.10 -33.68 21.05
N GLY A 452 13.24 -32.65 21.09
CA GLY A 452 13.43 -31.45 21.89
C GLY A 452 14.39 -30.40 21.30
N SER A 453 15.01 -30.66 20.15
CA SER A 453 15.80 -29.68 19.42
C SER A 453 14.91 -28.60 18.77
N ALA A 454 15.48 -27.44 18.50
CA ALA A 454 14.79 -26.34 17.82
C ALA A 454 14.38 -26.75 16.40
N ALA A 455 13.10 -26.56 16.05
CA ALA A 455 12.64 -26.71 14.67
C ALA A 455 12.94 -25.41 13.92
N GLN A 456 14.11 -25.33 13.28
CA GLN A 456 14.54 -24.15 12.53
C GLN A 456 13.80 -24.04 11.18
N MET A 457 13.47 -22.81 10.79
CA MET A 457 12.69 -22.46 9.60
C MET A 457 11.34 -23.19 9.45
N ALA A 458 10.73 -23.64 10.55
CA ALA A 458 9.36 -24.14 10.53
C ALA A 458 8.42 -23.00 10.12
N ASN A 459 7.61 -23.22 9.08
CA ASN A 459 6.66 -22.23 8.59
C ASN A 459 5.42 -22.21 9.50
N VAL A 460 4.92 -21.02 9.81
CA VAL A 460 3.79 -20.84 10.74
C VAL A 460 2.73 -20.00 10.05
N ASP A 461 1.53 -20.54 9.96
CA ASP A 461 0.35 -19.83 9.49
C ASP A 461 -0.62 -19.62 10.66
N LEU A 462 -1.17 -18.42 10.77
CA LEU A 462 -2.30 -18.12 11.65
C LEU A 462 -3.60 -18.33 10.89
N ARG A 463 -4.42 -19.28 11.34
CA ARG A 463 -5.81 -19.44 10.91
C ARG A 463 -6.72 -18.75 11.92
N GLU A 464 -7.27 -17.62 11.52
CA GLU A 464 -8.28 -16.89 12.29
C GLU A 464 -9.58 -17.71 12.38
N ARG A 465 -10.37 -17.49 13.43
CA ARG A 465 -11.74 -18.05 13.52
C ARG A 465 -12.64 -17.67 12.34
N SER A 466 -12.34 -16.56 11.66
CA SER A 466 -13.02 -16.11 10.44
C SER A 466 -12.80 -17.06 9.24
N GLY A 467 -11.83 -17.97 9.34
CA GLY A 467 -11.34 -18.83 8.26
C GLY A 467 -10.23 -18.19 7.43
N ARG A 468 -9.88 -16.92 7.68
CA ARG A 468 -8.75 -16.26 7.05
C ARG A 468 -7.43 -16.90 7.54
N GLN A 469 -6.49 -17.06 6.61
CA GLN A 469 -5.16 -17.56 6.89
C GLN A 469 -4.11 -16.48 6.59
N ILE A 470 -3.21 -16.24 7.53
CA ILE A 470 -2.10 -15.28 7.43
C ILE A 470 -0.81 -16.07 7.61
N ASN A 471 0.11 -15.97 6.66
CA ASN A 471 1.44 -16.56 6.83
C ASN A 471 2.27 -15.64 7.74
N LEU A 472 2.77 -16.16 8.86
CA LEU A 472 3.57 -15.40 9.83
C LEU A 472 5.08 -15.57 9.62
N GLY A 473 5.49 -16.41 8.67
CA GLY A 473 6.89 -16.63 8.29
C GLY A 473 7.45 -17.92 8.86
N ASN A 474 8.75 -17.92 9.13
CA ASN A 474 9.50 -19.09 9.53
C ASN A 474 10.14 -18.89 10.91
N THR A 475 10.26 -19.95 11.71
CA THR A 475 11.02 -19.87 12.97
C THR A 475 12.51 -19.61 12.73
N ASN A 476 13.16 -18.91 13.67
CA ASN A 476 14.60 -18.65 13.63
C ASN A 476 15.45 -19.90 13.98
N ALA A 477 16.77 -19.75 14.10
CA ALA A 477 17.69 -20.83 14.47
C ALA A 477 17.39 -21.46 15.85
N SER A 478 16.79 -20.70 16.77
CA SER A 478 16.33 -21.18 18.08
C SER A 478 14.93 -21.80 18.04
N GLY A 479 14.32 -21.92 16.86
CA GLY A 479 12.96 -22.42 16.68
C GLY A 479 11.90 -21.47 17.23
N ASP A 480 12.22 -20.19 17.42
CA ASP A 480 11.31 -19.19 17.96
C ASP A 480 10.73 -18.31 16.82
N LEU A 481 9.48 -17.87 16.95
CA LEU A 481 8.81 -16.89 16.09
C LEU A 481 7.89 -15.99 16.92
N THR A 482 7.90 -14.68 16.68
CA THR A 482 6.91 -13.77 17.28
C THR A 482 5.61 -13.82 16.48
N ILE A 483 4.51 -14.12 17.17
CA ILE A 483 3.15 -14.19 16.63
C ILE A 483 2.46 -12.84 16.83
N VAL A 484 1.79 -12.35 15.79
CA VAL A 484 1.05 -11.08 15.78
C VAL A 484 -0.38 -11.30 15.27
N GLY A 485 -1.30 -10.43 15.69
CA GLY A 485 -2.72 -10.44 15.29
C GLY A 485 -3.56 -11.67 15.63
N ALA A 486 -3.00 -12.59 16.42
CA ALA A 486 -3.71 -13.76 16.89
C ALA A 486 -4.72 -13.39 17.99
N HIS A 487 -5.93 -13.90 17.85
CA HIS A 487 -6.97 -13.85 18.87
C HIS A 487 -7.01 -15.15 19.66
N THR A 488 -7.51 -15.08 20.90
CA THR A 488 -7.81 -16.27 21.68
C THR A 488 -8.76 -17.17 20.88
N GLY A 489 -8.43 -18.45 20.73
CA GLY A 489 -9.14 -19.46 19.95
C GLY A 489 -8.87 -19.48 18.45
N ASP A 490 -7.99 -18.62 17.94
CA ASP A 490 -7.39 -18.84 16.61
C ASP A 490 -6.46 -20.07 16.65
N GLN A 491 -6.02 -20.53 15.48
CA GLN A 491 -5.13 -21.67 15.35
C GLN A 491 -3.81 -21.29 14.69
N LEU A 492 -2.69 -21.80 15.22
CA LEU A 492 -1.39 -21.75 14.60
C LEU A 492 -1.13 -23.08 13.93
N ILE A 493 -1.03 -23.08 12.60
CA ILE A 493 -0.71 -24.24 11.79
C ILE A 493 0.78 -24.17 11.48
N ILE A 494 1.53 -25.15 11.96
CA ILE A 494 2.99 -25.13 11.94
C ILE A 494 3.45 -26.29 11.08
N PHE A 495 4.34 -26.02 10.12
CA PHE A 495 4.93 -27.02 9.24
C PHE A 495 6.46 -26.98 9.37
N ASP A 496 7.13 -28.12 9.30
CA ASP A 496 8.58 -28.13 9.09
C ASP A 496 8.93 -27.66 7.66
N GLN A 497 10.23 -27.49 7.39
CA GLN A 497 10.71 -27.05 6.07
C GLN A 497 10.28 -27.97 4.93
N THR A 498 10.16 -29.28 5.21
CA THR A 498 9.78 -30.28 4.22
C THR A 498 8.27 -30.47 4.10
N ARG A 499 7.50 -29.82 5.00
CA ARG A 499 6.05 -30.01 5.17
C ARG A 499 5.65 -31.48 5.41
N THR A 500 6.54 -32.27 6.00
CA THR A 500 6.29 -33.67 6.37
C THR A 500 5.87 -33.82 7.82
N ALA A 501 6.23 -32.85 8.67
CA ALA A 501 5.80 -32.77 10.05
C ALA A 501 4.98 -31.50 10.26
N TYR A 502 3.95 -31.59 11.10
CA TYR A 502 3.08 -30.46 11.36
C TYR A 502 2.55 -30.47 12.80
N ALA A 503 2.08 -29.33 13.27
CA ALA A 503 1.37 -29.19 14.54
C ALA A 503 0.27 -28.13 14.38
N VAL A 504 -0.81 -28.29 15.15
CA VAL A 504 -1.86 -27.28 15.26
C VAL A 504 -2.01 -26.89 16.72
N GLU A 505 -1.75 -25.62 17.01
CA GLU A 505 -1.91 -25.07 18.36
C GLU A 505 -3.11 -24.13 18.39
N THR A 506 -3.94 -24.22 19.43
CA THR A 506 -4.98 -23.21 19.66
C THR A 506 -4.42 -22.09 20.51
N VAL A 507 -4.62 -20.85 20.07
CA VAL A 507 -4.16 -19.66 20.78
C VAL A 507 -4.95 -19.51 22.08
N THR A 508 -4.32 -19.72 23.22
CA THR A 508 -4.94 -19.52 24.54
C THR A 508 -4.71 -18.09 25.05
N ALA A 509 -5.28 -17.71 26.20
CA ALA A 509 -5.23 -16.33 26.69
C ALA A 509 -3.87 -15.88 27.28
N SER A 510 -2.94 -16.78 27.61
CA SER A 510 -1.69 -16.40 28.29
C SER A 510 -0.45 -17.17 27.85
N GLY A 511 0.69 -16.46 27.85
CA GLY A 511 2.03 -17.05 27.76
C GLY A 511 2.60 -17.26 26.36
N THR A 512 3.85 -17.75 26.36
CA THR A 512 4.56 -18.34 25.21
C THR A 512 3.93 -19.69 24.89
N ILE A 513 3.65 -19.96 23.61
CA ILE A 513 3.17 -21.27 23.17
C ILE A 513 4.40 -22.10 22.81
N THR A 514 4.52 -23.31 23.38
CA THR A 514 5.54 -24.27 22.95
C THR A 514 4.86 -25.40 22.20
N SER A 515 5.21 -25.57 20.93
CA SER A 515 4.69 -26.63 20.08
C SER A 515 5.79 -27.64 19.76
N THR A 516 5.42 -28.92 19.72
CA THR A 516 6.32 -29.99 19.28
C THR A 516 5.75 -30.58 18.00
N LEU A 517 6.51 -30.49 16.91
CA LEU A 517 6.12 -31.07 15.63
C LEU A 517 6.03 -32.59 15.77
N THR A 518 4.95 -33.19 15.32
CA THR A 518 4.80 -34.64 15.27
C THR A 518 5.03 -35.12 13.83
N SER A 519 5.72 -36.25 13.67
CA SER A 519 6.09 -36.81 12.36
C SER A 519 4.93 -37.51 11.65
N LEU A 520 3.69 -37.27 12.07
CA LEU A 520 2.50 -37.91 11.53
C LEU A 520 1.45 -36.84 11.36
N VAL A 521 1.06 -36.59 10.11
CA VAL A 521 -0.19 -35.89 9.80
C VAL A 521 -1.34 -36.84 10.22
N PRO A 522 -2.18 -36.54 11.23
CA PRO A 522 -3.48 -37.15 11.42
C PRO A 522 -4.19 -37.20 10.08
N GLU A 523 -4.62 -38.39 9.72
CA GLU A 523 -5.32 -38.71 8.46
C GLU A 523 -6.57 -37.84 8.21
N GLU A 524 -7.07 -37.08 9.20
CA GLU A 524 -8.37 -36.41 9.15
C GLU A 524 -8.36 -34.95 8.66
N GLU A 525 -7.22 -34.26 8.50
CA GLU A 525 -7.17 -32.83 8.07
C GLU A 525 -6.22 -32.53 6.88
N LEU A 526 -5.99 -33.47 5.97
CA LEU A 526 -5.23 -33.19 4.74
C LEU A 526 -6.07 -32.45 3.69
N PHE A 527 -6.10 -31.11 3.78
CA PHE A 527 -6.34 -30.26 2.60
C PHE A 527 -5.06 -30.24 1.76
N THR A 528 -5.00 -31.07 0.72
CA THR A 528 -3.90 -31.02 -0.25
C THR A 528 -4.01 -29.76 -1.13
N GLN A 529 -3.22 -28.72 -0.82
CA GLN A 529 -2.96 -27.63 -1.76
C GLN A 529 -1.66 -27.96 -2.53
N VAL A 530 -1.79 -28.57 -3.70
CA VAL A 530 -0.67 -28.77 -4.63
C VAL A 530 -0.46 -27.48 -5.40
N ARG A 531 0.60 -26.73 -5.09
CA ARG A 531 1.12 -25.68 -5.99
C ARG A 531 2.10 -26.31 -6.97
N GLY A 532 1.82 -26.13 -8.26
CA GLY A 532 2.61 -26.67 -9.36
C GLY A 532 4.03 -26.12 -9.39
N GLY A 533 5.00 -27.02 -9.19
CA GLY A 533 6.35 -26.91 -9.74
C GLY A 533 6.56 -28.10 -10.67
N SER A 534 7.09 -27.85 -11.86
CA SER A 534 7.36 -28.88 -12.87
C SER A 534 8.30 -29.97 -12.34
N GLY A 535 7.79 -31.21 -12.28
CA GLY A 535 8.59 -32.43 -12.20
C GLY A 535 9.08 -32.83 -10.80
N GLY A 536 8.21 -33.44 -10.00
CA GLY A 536 8.59 -34.19 -8.81
C GLY A 536 7.44 -35.06 -8.30
N GLN A 537 7.64 -36.38 -8.22
CA GLN A 537 6.71 -37.33 -7.62
C GLN A 537 6.63 -37.12 -6.11
N VAL A 538 5.41 -37.11 -5.55
CA VAL A 538 5.15 -37.20 -4.11
C VAL A 538 4.18 -38.35 -3.87
N ASN A 539 4.57 -39.30 -3.01
CA ASN A 539 3.75 -40.44 -2.59
C ASN A 539 3.13 -40.16 -1.22
N THR A 540 1.82 -40.27 -1.08
CA THR A 540 1.12 -40.29 0.22
C THR A 540 -0.08 -41.27 0.17
N PRO A 541 -0.31 -42.09 1.22
CA PRO A 541 -1.42 -43.04 1.27
C PRO A 541 -2.73 -42.37 1.74
N LEU A 542 -3.89 -42.85 1.26
CA LEU A 542 -5.22 -42.43 1.73
C LEU A 542 -6.13 -43.64 1.99
N SER A 543 -6.85 -43.62 3.12
CA SER A 543 -7.85 -44.60 3.55
C SER A 543 -9.29 -44.00 3.63
N LYS A 544 -10.31 -44.87 3.76
CA LYS A 544 -11.74 -44.71 3.35
C LYS A 544 -12.64 -43.78 4.18
N GLY A 545 -13.58 -43.08 3.52
CA GLY A 545 -14.80 -42.46 4.10
C GLY A 545 -16.02 -42.46 3.14
N PRO A 546 -17.29 -42.28 3.62
CA PRO A 546 -18.51 -42.64 2.87
C PRO A 546 -19.07 -41.56 1.93
N ALA A 547 -19.58 -41.98 0.76
CA ALA A 547 -19.98 -41.15 -0.38
C ALA A 547 -21.51 -40.91 -0.51
N LYS A 548 -21.90 -39.80 -1.17
CA LYS A 548 -23.20 -39.62 -1.85
C LYS A 548 -22.97 -39.30 -3.34
N PRO A 549 -23.72 -39.89 -4.30
CA PRO A 549 -23.41 -39.80 -5.74
C PRO A 549 -24.17 -38.69 -6.49
N LEU A 550 -23.61 -38.28 -7.64
CA LEU A 550 -24.27 -37.51 -8.71
C LEU A 550 -24.05 -38.23 -10.05
N ASP A 551 -25.07 -38.25 -10.90
CA ASP A 551 -25.09 -38.97 -12.18
C ASP A 551 -24.67 -38.08 -13.38
N VAL A 552 -23.89 -38.64 -14.30
CA VAL A 552 -23.59 -38.05 -15.62
C VAL A 552 -23.65 -39.15 -16.68
N LYS A 553 -24.12 -38.82 -17.89
CA LYS A 553 -24.42 -39.75 -18.99
C LYS A 553 -23.61 -39.39 -20.24
N VAL A 554 -22.92 -40.35 -20.85
CA VAL A 554 -22.13 -40.13 -22.09
C VAL A 554 -22.33 -41.30 -23.06
N THR A 555 -22.45 -41.04 -24.37
CA THR A 555 -22.63 -42.08 -25.40
C THR A 555 -21.47 -42.05 -26.39
N LEU A 556 -20.83 -43.19 -26.66
CA LEU A 556 -19.69 -43.30 -27.58
C LEU A 556 -19.77 -44.59 -28.44
N GLY A 557 -19.14 -44.57 -29.62
CA GLY A 557 -19.41 -45.49 -30.73
C GLY A 557 -18.36 -46.57 -31.07
N SER A 558 -17.40 -46.91 -30.20
CA SER A 558 -16.47 -48.04 -30.43
C SER A 558 -15.80 -48.56 -29.15
N ASP A 559 -15.17 -49.74 -29.25
CA ASP A 559 -14.48 -50.48 -28.17
C ASP A 559 -13.31 -49.72 -27.54
N ILE A 560 -13.31 -49.59 -26.21
CA ILE A 560 -12.20 -49.00 -25.44
C ILE A 560 -11.92 -49.86 -24.20
N GLN A 561 -10.63 -50.11 -23.93
CA GLN A 561 -10.16 -50.61 -22.64
C GLN A 561 -9.85 -49.44 -21.70
N PHE A 562 -10.41 -49.46 -20.49
CA PHE A 562 -10.07 -48.51 -19.43
C PHE A 562 -8.88 -49.03 -18.64
N ASN A 563 -7.77 -48.29 -18.65
CA ASN A 563 -6.68 -48.50 -17.71
C ASN A 563 -6.63 -47.31 -16.76
N VAL A 564 -6.99 -47.54 -15.51
CA VAL A 564 -6.72 -46.60 -14.42
C VAL A 564 -5.41 -47.05 -13.79
N SER A 565 -4.34 -46.30 -14.02
CA SER A 565 -3.05 -46.52 -13.37
C SER A 565 -2.74 -45.36 -12.45
N THR A 566 -2.36 -45.65 -11.22
CA THR A 566 -1.73 -44.69 -10.32
C THR A 566 -0.21 -44.83 -10.45
N PRO A 567 0.57 -43.76 -10.23
CA PRO A 567 2.02 -43.87 -10.14
C PRO A 567 2.35 -44.74 -8.91
N GLY A 568 2.68 -46.02 -9.12
CA GLY A 568 3.00 -46.96 -8.04
C GLY A 568 2.65 -48.44 -8.29
N GLY A 569 1.85 -48.78 -9.30
CA GLY A 569 1.67 -50.18 -9.71
C GLY A 569 0.80 -51.06 -8.79
N GLU A 570 0.03 -50.51 -7.85
CA GLU A 570 -0.99 -51.28 -7.14
C GLU A 570 -2.35 -51.23 -7.85
N ARG A 571 -2.99 -52.41 -7.94
CA ARG A 571 -4.29 -52.64 -8.57
C ARG A 571 -5.43 -52.08 -7.70
N ILE A 572 -6.29 -51.28 -8.32
CA ILE A 572 -7.59 -50.85 -7.77
C ILE A 572 -8.44 -52.09 -7.52
N GLN A 573 -8.89 -52.31 -6.28
CA GLN A 573 -9.67 -53.50 -5.96
C GLN A 573 -11.14 -53.43 -6.39
N TRP A 574 -11.77 -52.26 -6.57
CA TRP A 574 -13.17 -52.18 -7.06
C TRP A 574 -13.50 -50.90 -7.83
N ALA A 575 -13.94 -51.07 -9.07
CA ALA A 575 -14.74 -50.11 -9.84
C ALA A 575 -16.00 -50.84 -10.30
N THR A 576 -17.19 -50.33 -9.95
CA THR A 576 -18.43 -50.98 -10.38
C THR A 576 -18.92 -50.32 -11.65
N PHE A 577 -18.86 -51.06 -12.75
CA PHE A 577 -19.43 -50.66 -14.03
C PHE A 577 -20.80 -51.31 -14.16
N THR A 578 -21.86 -50.51 -14.26
CA THR A 578 -23.21 -51.03 -14.52
C THR A 578 -23.59 -50.71 -15.96
N PRO A 579 -23.55 -51.69 -16.89
CA PRO A 579 -24.02 -51.49 -18.25
C PRO A 579 -25.54 -51.36 -18.27
N THR A 580 -26.06 -50.44 -19.08
CA THR A 580 -27.50 -50.38 -19.38
C THR A 580 -27.78 -51.38 -20.50
N GLY A 581 -28.03 -52.65 -20.16
CA GLY A 581 -28.55 -53.62 -21.14
C GLY A 581 -28.03 -55.06 -21.13
N GLY A 582 -27.32 -55.54 -20.11
CA GLY A 582 -26.97 -56.97 -20.02
C GLY A 582 -26.18 -57.34 -18.75
N GLN A 583 -26.39 -58.56 -18.25
CA GLN A 583 -25.64 -59.08 -17.09
C GLN A 583 -24.19 -59.40 -17.47
N MET A 584 -23.24 -58.93 -16.66
CA MET A 584 -21.88 -59.47 -16.62
C MET A 584 -21.78 -60.49 -15.47
N THR A 585 -21.32 -61.70 -15.78
CA THR A 585 -20.90 -62.70 -14.78
C THR A 585 -19.36 -62.77 -14.76
N SER A 586 -18.81 -62.66 -13.55
CA SER A 586 -17.41 -62.86 -13.14
C SER A 586 -16.38 -61.74 -13.37
N MET A 587 -15.55 -61.56 -12.35
CA MET A 587 -14.33 -60.75 -12.32
C MET A 587 -13.14 -61.59 -12.82
N ASN A 588 -12.25 -60.93 -13.57
CA ASN A 588 -11.05 -61.42 -14.27
C ASN A 588 -11.29 -62.02 -15.65
N GLY A 589 -11.46 -61.14 -16.65
CA GLY A 589 -11.33 -61.46 -18.06
C GLY A 589 -11.27 -60.20 -18.93
N THR A 590 -10.31 -60.15 -19.86
CA THR A 590 -10.32 -59.23 -21.01
C THR A 590 -11.55 -59.49 -21.88
N GLY A 591 -12.42 -58.50 -22.03
CA GLY A 591 -13.56 -58.54 -22.96
C GLY A 591 -13.70 -57.21 -23.69
N GLY A 592 -13.85 -57.26 -25.01
CA GLY A 592 -14.31 -56.13 -25.83
C GLY A 592 -15.83 -56.13 -25.91
N ALA A 593 -16.43 -54.94 -25.86
CA ALA A 593 -17.85 -54.73 -26.06
C ALA A 593 -18.09 -53.38 -26.79
N ALA A 594 -18.15 -53.45 -28.12
CA ALA A 594 -18.39 -52.29 -28.97
C ALA A 594 -19.78 -51.70 -28.69
N GLY A 595 -19.85 -50.38 -28.50
CA GLY A 595 -21.12 -49.66 -28.34
C GLY A 595 -21.66 -49.56 -26.91
N THR A 596 -20.82 -49.79 -25.89
CA THR A 596 -21.24 -49.67 -24.49
C THR A 596 -20.87 -48.32 -23.89
N THR A 597 -21.85 -47.63 -23.28
CA THR A 597 -21.64 -46.45 -22.44
C THR A 597 -21.07 -46.87 -21.08
N TYR A 598 -20.02 -46.18 -20.64
CA TYR A 598 -19.43 -46.34 -19.32
C TYR A 598 -19.60 -45.05 -18.50
N ASN A 599 -20.02 -45.20 -17.24
CA ASN A 599 -20.19 -44.08 -16.32
C ASN A 599 -19.01 -44.06 -15.34
N LEU A 600 -18.37 -42.89 -15.21
CA LEU A 600 -17.33 -42.61 -14.23
C LEU A 600 -17.86 -41.56 -13.25
N SER A 601 -17.79 -41.82 -11.95
CA SER A 601 -18.25 -40.90 -10.91
C SER A 601 -17.06 -40.33 -10.14
N LEU A 602 -16.98 -39.01 -10.04
CA LEU A 602 -15.98 -38.28 -9.25
C LEU A 602 -16.72 -37.40 -8.22
N GLY A 603 -16.20 -37.31 -6.99
CA GLY A 603 -16.87 -36.63 -5.86
C GLY A 603 -16.95 -35.09 -5.97
N LYS A 604 -17.24 -34.39 -4.86
CA LYS A 604 -17.25 -32.92 -4.79
C LYS A 604 -15.85 -32.34 -4.98
N TRP A 605 -15.69 -31.45 -5.96
CA TRP A 605 -14.42 -30.83 -6.35
C TRP A 605 -14.60 -29.32 -6.52
N ASP A 606 -13.62 -28.54 -6.09
CA ASP A 606 -13.59 -27.07 -6.19
C ASP A 606 -12.45 -26.61 -7.13
N ASP A 607 -12.46 -27.13 -8.37
CA ASP A 607 -11.51 -26.92 -9.50
C ASP A 607 -10.36 -27.95 -9.62
N GLY A 608 -10.04 -28.39 -10.86
CA GLY A 608 -8.98 -29.37 -11.16
C GLY A 608 -8.93 -29.86 -12.62
N VAL A 609 -7.85 -30.59 -12.97
CA VAL A 609 -7.63 -31.19 -14.30
C VAL A 609 -7.80 -32.72 -14.22
N VAL A 610 -8.64 -33.29 -15.09
CA VAL A 610 -8.81 -34.74 -15.23
C VAL A 610 -8.14 -35.20 -16.53
N SER A 611 -7.28 -36.23 -16.43
CA SER A 611 -6.65 -36.87 -17.61
C SER A 611 -7.18 -38.28 -17.77
N ILE A 612 -7.70 -38.61 -18.96
CA ILE A 612 -8.19 -39.94 -19.31
C ILE A 612 -7.33 -40.51 -20.44
N PHE A 613 -6.85 -41.74 -20.27
CA PHE A 613 -6.04 -42.44 -21.26
C PHE A 613 -6.84 -43.59 -21.88
N ALA A 614 -6.82 -43.69 -23.21
CA ALA A 614 -7.34 -44.83 -23.96
C ALA A 614 -6.19 -45.44 -24.78
N ASN A 615 -5.91 -46.73 -24.55
CA ASN A 615 -4.92 -47.49 -25.31
C ASN A 615 -5.63 -48.49 -26.23
N ALA A 616 -5.20 -48.57 -27.48
CA ALA A 616 -5.59 -49.64 -28.39
C ALA A 616 -4.69 -50.88 -28.17
N PRO A 617 -5.18 -52.08 -28.55
CA PRO A 617 -4.33 -53.27 -28.64
C PRO A 617 -3.20 -53.01 -29.63
N GLY A 618 -1.96 -52.84 -29.13
CA GLY A 618 -0.80 -52.47 -29.93
C GLY A 618 0.11 -51.37 -29.35
N GLY A 619 -0.26 -50.77 -28.20
CA GLY A 619 0.63 -49.87 -27.45
C GLY A 619 0.77 -48.46 -28.02
N GLN A 620 0.02 -48.09 -29.06
CA GLN A 620 -0.12 -46.68 -29.46
C GLN A 620 -1.23 -46.02 -28.62
N ALA A 621 -0.86 -44.96 -27.89
CA ALA A 621 -1.80 -44.09 -27.21
C ALA A 621 -2.60 -43.32 -28.27
N LEU A 622 -3.91 -43.55 -28.36
CA LEU A 622 -4.74 -42.97 -29.43
C LEU A 622 -5.24 -41.55 -29.13
N ALA A 623 -5.25 -41.13 -27.87
CA ALA A 623 -5.51 -39.74 -27.51
C ALA A 623 -5.12 -39.48 -26.06
N ASN A 624 -4.54 -38.32 -25.80
CA ASN A 624 -4.38 -37.79 -24.45
C ASN A 624 -5.44 -36.70 -24.29
N MET A 625 -6.52 -36.97 -23.55
CA MET A 625 -7.59 -36.01 -23.37
C MET A 625 -7.41 -35.34 -22.02
N ARG A 626 -7.00 -34.08 -22.04
CA ARG A 626 -6.94 -33.21 -20.86
C ARG A 626 -8.22 -32.39 -20.80
N VAL A 627 -8.98 -32.56 -19.72
CA VAL A 627 -10.18 -31.75 -19.47
C VAL A 627 -9.89 -30.86 -18.27
N SER A 628 -9.83 -29.56 -18.51
CA SER A 628 -9.84 -28.53 -17.47
C SER A 628 -11.29 -28.13 -17.20
N VAL A 629 -11.71 -28.18 -15.93
CA VAL A 629 -13.06 -27.75 -15.51
C VAL A 629 -12.90 -26.58 -14.55
N ALA A 630 -13.45 -25.42 -14.91
CA ALA A 630 -13.47 -24.23 -14.06
C ALA A 630 -14.91 -23.77 -13.83
N LYS A 631 -15.23 -23.41 -12.59
CA LYS A 631 -16.55 -22.87 -12.21
C LYS A 631 -16.65 -21.38 -12.54
N ILE A 632 -17.67 -20.97 -13.32
CA ILE A 632 -17.91 -19.54 -13.58
C ILE A 632 -18.52 -18.87 -12.34
N GLY A 633 -17.67 -18.24 -11.53
CA GLY A 633 -18.05 -17.31 -10.46
C GLY A 633 -18.34 -15.90 -11.02
N GLY A 634 -19.23 -15.15 -10.38
CA GLY A 634 -19.73 -13.87 -10.91
C GLY A 634 -18.65 -12.82 -11.15
N ALA A 635 -18.77 -12.09 -12.26
CA ALA A 635 -17.98 -10.93 -12.68
C ALA A 635 -16.45 -11.11 -12.78
N SER A 636 -15.90 -12.31 -12.57
CA SER A 636 -14.48 -12.56 -12.81
C SER A 636 -14.24 -13.11 -14.22
N ASP A 637 -13.20 -12.57 -14.87
CA ASP A 637 -12.66 -13.13 -16.10
C ASP A 637 -12.21 -14.57 -15.85
N GLN A 638 -12.59 -15.49 -16.72
CA GLN A 638 -12.16 -16.89 -16.64
C GLN A 638 -11.11 -17.13 -17.71
N GLU A 639 -9.88 -17.36 -17.26
CA GLU A 639 -8.73 -17.68 -18.11
C GLU A 639 -8.62 -19.20 -18.23
N VAL A 640 -8.74 -19.75 -19.45
CA VAL A 640 -8.50 -21.17 -19.72
C VAL A 640 -7.18 -21.32 -20.47
N PHE A 641 -6.28 -22.12 -19.91
CA PHE A 641 -4.93 -22.32 -20.44
C PHE A 641 -4.88 -23.56 -21.34
N GLY A 642 -4.47 -23.37 -22.59
CA GLY A 642 -4.12 -24.45 -23.53
C GLY A 642 -2.60 -24.56 -23.71
N PRO A 643 -2.09 -25.64 -24.34
CA PRO A 643 -0.65 -25.83 -24.61
C PRO A 643 -0.01 -24.75 -25.52
N GLY A 644 -0.83 -23.95 -26.22
CA GLY A 644 -0.40 -22.99 -27.25
C GLY A 644 -0.68 -21.51 -26.96
N GLY A 645 -1.38 -21.19 -25.86
CA GLY A 645 -1.87 -19.84 -25.61
C GLY A 645 -2.89 -19.80 -24.47
N GLN A 646 -3.26 -18.59 -24.07
CA GLN A 646 -4.30 -18.34 -23.08
C GLN A 646 -5.56 -17.84 -23.79
N VAL A 647 -6.69 -18.51 -23.57
CA VAL A 647 -8.00 -18.12 -24.09
C VAL A 647 -8.88 -17.70 -22.92
N ALA A 648 -9.29 -16.44 -22.90
CA ALA A 648 -10.25 -15.93 -21.92
C ALA A 648 -11.63 -15.72 -22.58
N LEU A 649 -12.68 -16.13 -21.87
CA LEU A 649 -14.07 -15.91 -22.27
C LEU A 649 -14.70 -14.88 -21.33
N HIS A 650 -15.17 -13.77 -21.89
CA HIS A 650 -15.86 -12.73 -21.13
C HIS A 650 -17.36 -12.73 -21.49
N GLY A 651 -18.24 -12.79 -20.49
CA GLY A 651 -19.68 -12.62 -20.65
C GLY A 651 -20.15 -11.30 -20.06
N PHE A 652 -20.67 -10.39 -20.88
CA PHE A 652 -21.23 -9.13 -20.41
C PHE A 652 -22.72 -9.29 -20.08
N GLY A 653 -23.05 -9.45 -18.80
CA GLY A 653 -24.45 -9.49 -18.36
C GLY A 653 -24.69 -10.33 -17.10
N ARG A 654 -25.86 -10.13 -16.47
CA ARG A 654 -26.23 -10.65 -15.14
C ARG A 654 -25.89 -12.13 -14.92
N THR A 655 -25.39 -12.41 -13.71
CA THR A 655 -25.04 -13.70 -13.08
C THR A 655 -25.65 -14.95 -13.73
N ALA A 656 -24.86 -15.59 -14.58
CA ALA A 656 -25.16 -16.88 -15.14
C ALA A 656 -24.08 -17.88 -14.70
N LYS A 657 -24.47 -18.91 -13.92
CA LYS A 657 -23.56 -20.01 -13.57
C LYS A 657 -23.43 -20.91 -14.80
N GLY A 658 -22.22 -21.04 -15.34
CA GLY A 658 -21.92 -21.91 -16.46
C GLY A 658 -20.67 -22.76 -16.25
N THR A 659 -20.42 -23.68 -17.18
CA THR A 659 -19.24 -24.55 -17.24
C THR A 659 -18.55 -24.35 -18.58
N VAL A 660 -17.22 -24.18 -18.57
CA VAL A 660 -16.40 -24.20 -19.79
C VAL A 660 -15.61 -25.51 -19.82
N LEU A 661 -15.72 -26.24 -20.92
CA LEU A 661 -15.00 -27.48 -21.21
C LEU A 661 -14.10 -27.23 -22.42
N MET A 662 -12.83 -27.62 -22.33
CA MET A 662 -11.88 -27.53 -23.43
C MET A 662 -11.38 -28.94 -23.78
N ASN A 663 -11.53 -29.35 -25.05
CA ASN A 663 -11.14 -30.67 -25.55
C ASN A 663 -10.27 -30.53 -26.80
N ASP A 664 -9.20 -31.31 -26.93
CA ASP A 664 -8.46 -31.39 -28.20
C ASP A 664 -9.33 -32.04 -29.30
N VAL A 665 -9.35 -31.47 -30.50
CA VAL A 665 -10.14 -31.99 -31.62
C VAL A 665 -9.24 -32.73 -32.59
N GLN A 666 -9.53 -34.01 -32.86
CA GLN A 666 -8.76 -34.81 -33.81
C GLN A 666 -8.98 -34.43 -35.29
N LYS A 667 -9.96 -33.58 -35.61
CA LYS A 667 -10.35 -33.27 -36.99
C LYS A 667 -10.26 -31.77 -37.26
N ALA A 668 -9.16 -31.34 -37.86
CA ALA A 668 -9.00 -29.98 -38.38
C ALA A 668 -9.64 -29.87 -39.77
N ASN A 669 -10.35 -28.77 -40.03
CA ASN A 669 -10.64 -28.37 -41.41
C ASN A 669 -9.33 -27.96 -42.12
N PRO A 670 -9.27 -28.04 -43.47
CA PRO A 670 -8.06 -27.68 -44.19
C PRO A 670 -7.68 -26.23 -43.88
N ALA A 671 -6.39 -26.01 -43.62
CA ALA A 671 -5.86 -24.66 -43.53
C ALA A 671 -6.17 -23.91 -44.84
N PRO A 672 -6.53 -22.61 -44.79
CA PRO A 672 -6.72 -21.82 -45.98
C PRO A 672 -5.46 -21.88 -46.85
N ARG A 673 -5.65 -21.85 -48.17
CA ARG A 673 -4.58 -22.02 -49.17
C ARG A 673 -3.38 -21.13 -48.82
N GLY A 674 -2.22 -21.75 -48.63
CA GLY A 674 -0.96 -21.07 -48.29
C GLY A 674 -0.66 -20.92 -46.80
N ARG A 675 -1.54 -21.36 -45.89
CA ARG A 675 -1.30 -21.23 -44.43
C ARG A 675 -1.11 -22.58 -43.73
N ARG A 676 -0.38 -22.59 -42.62
CA ARG A 676 -0.19 -23.75 -41.72
C ARG A 676 -0.67 -23.41 -40.31
N PHE A 677 -1.30 -24.36 -39.63
CA PHE A 677 -1.62 -24.24 -38.21
C PHE A 677 -0.36 -24.46 -37.38
N VAL A 678 -0.12 -23.58 -36.41
CA VAL A 678 1.01 -23.68 -35.48
C VAL A 678 0.68 -24.63 -34.32
N ASN A 679 -0.60 -24.82 -34.00
CA ASN A 679 -1.09 -25.70 -32.92
C ASN A 679 -2.29 -26.56 -33.35
N SER A 680 -2.54 -27.65 -32.62
CA SER A 680 -3.75 -28.48 -32.78
C SER A 680 -5.01 -27.70 -32.43
N PRO A 681 -6.14 -27.94 -33.12
CA PRO A 681 -7.38 -27.24 -32.83
C PRO A 681 -7.98 -27.65 -31.50
N VAL A 682 -8.49 -26.69 -30.74
CA VAL A 682 -9.11 -26.92 -29.43
C VAL A 682 -10.61 -26.64 -29.51
N GLN A 683 -11.44 -27.55 -29.03
CA GLN A 683 -12.88 -27.33 -28.90
C GLN A 683 -13.17 -26.72 -27.53
N ILE A 684 -13.85 -25.57 -27.51
CA ILE A 684 -14.40 -25.00 -26.29
C ILE A 684 -15.91 -25.19 -26.28
N GLN A 685 -16.42 -25.83 -25.25
CA GLN A 685 -17.84 -25.92 -24.95
C GLN A 685 -18.15 -25.06 -23.73
N ALA A 686 -18.89 -23.98 -23.92
CA ALA A 686 -19.42 -23.19 -22.81
C ALA A 686 -20.91 -23.49 -22.69
N SER A 687 -21.35 -23.90 -21.50
CA SER A 687 -22.77 -24.13 -21.20
C SER A 687 -23.20 -23.27 -20.03
N SER A 688 -24.38 -22.66 -20.13
CA SER A 688 -24.95 -21.85 -19.06
C SER A 688 -26.46 -22.07 -18.96
N LYS A 689 -27.02 -22.00 -17.73
CA LYS A 689 -28.49 -22.05 -17.55
C LYS A 689 -29.21 -20.77 -18.01
N THR A 690 -28.45 -19.72 -18.34
CA THR A 690 -28.94 -18.43 -18.81
C THR A 690 -28.22 -18.05 -20.11
N LEU A 691 -28.96 -17.48 -21.07
CA LEU A 691 -28.42 -17.07 -22.38
C LEU A 691 -27.22 -16.13 -22.19
N LEU A 692 -26.05 -16.52 -22.70
CA LEU A 692 -24.84 -15.69 -22.69
C LEU A 692 -24.96 -14.63 -23.77
N TYR A 693 -25.21 -13.38 -23.39
CA TYR A 693 -25.14 -12.22 -24.30
C TYR A 693 -23.71 -11.64 -24.29
N GLY A 694 -23.20 -11.31 -25.47
CA GLY A 694 -21.92 -10.61 -25.61
C GLY A 694 -20.70 -11.43 -25.18
N VAL A 695 -20.55 -12.65 -25.70
CA VAL A 695 -19.34 -13.45 -25.47
C VAL A 695 -18.19 -12.89 -26.30
N HIS A 696 -17.10 -12.51 -25.64
CA HIS A 696 -15.84 -12.15 -26.29
C HIS A 696 -14.83 -13.29 -26.17
N ILE A 697 -14.08 -13.54 -27.25
CA ILE A 697 -12.84 -14.32 -27.18
C ILE A 697 -11.70 -13.32 -27.06
N GLU A 698 -10.93 -13.46 -25.99
CA GLU A 698 -9.62 -12.83 -25.84
C GLU A 698 -8.54 -13.90 -25.97
N MET A 699 -7.59 -13.70 -26.86
CA MET A 699 -6.40 -14.55 -26.97
C MET A 699 -5.16 -13.75 -26.60
N ARG A 700 -4.38 -14.29 -25.66
CA ARG A 700 -3.08 -13.77 -25.24
C ARG A 700 -1.98 -14.63 -25.83
N ILE A 701 -1.13 -14.03 -26.67
CA ILE A 701 0.06 -14.67 -27.21
C ILE A 701 1.24 -14.30 -26.31
N PRO A 702 1.80 -15.23 -25.51
CA PRO A 702 2.91 -14.93 -24.61
C PRO A 702 4.15 -14.49 -25.40
N MET A 703 4.55 -13.23 -25.25
CA MET A 703 5.70 -12.66 -25.97
C MET A 703 7.07 -13.01 -25.34
N THR A 704 7.10 -13.73 -24.22
CA THR A 704 8.30 -13.90 -23.37
C THR A 704 8.93 -15.30 -23.40
N GLY A 705 8.51 -16.20 -24.29
CA GLY A 705 9.08 -17.55 -24.39
C GLY A 705 10.31 -17.64 -25.31
N LYS A 706 11.41 -18.23 -24.82
CA LYS A 706 12.58 -18.65 -25.61
C LYS A 706 12.26 -19.85 -26.54
N GLY A 707 11.29 -19.68 -27.44
CA GLY A 707 10.98 -20.61 -28.53
C GLY A 707 11.39 -20.01 -29.88
N PRO A 708 11.95 -20.80 -30.81
CA PRO A 708 12.59 -20.28 -32.04
C PRO A 708 11.65 -19.70 -33.12
N MET A 709 10.40 -19.32 -32.83
CA MET A 709 9.45 -18.89 -33.89
C MET A 709 8.65 -17.59 -33.66
N ILE A 710 8.65 -16.93 -32.49
CA ILE A 710 7.65 -15.87 -32.21
C ILE A 710 8.22 -14.43 -32.24
N SER A 711 9.54 -14.24 -32.35
CA SER A 711 10.17 -12.90 -32.28
C SER A 711 9.89 -11.98 -33.49
N SER A 712 9.24 -12.46 -34.55
CA SER A 712 8.92 -11.69 -35.77
C SER A 712 7.49 -11.15 -35.81
N ILE A 713 6.63 -11.51 -34.85
CA ILE A 713 5.21 -11.12 -34.87
C ILE A 713 5.07 -9.68 -34.36
N ARG A 714 4.75 -8.74 -35.27
CA ARG A 714 4.31 -7.39 -34.86
C ARG A 714 2.87 -7.46 -34.33
N PRO A 715 2.60 -7.00 -33.08
CA PRO A 715 1.26 -7.07 -32.49
C PRO A 715 0.17 -6.34 -33.30
N THR A 716 0.56 -5.34 -34.10
CA THR A 716 -0.34 -4.48 -34.87
C THR A 716 -1.06 -5.18 -36.02
N GLY A 717 -0.85 -6.49 -36.21
CA GLY A 717 -1.42 -7.27 -37.31
C GLY A 717 -2.32 -8.44 -36.90
N LEU A 718 -2.66 -8.59 -35.62
CA LEU A 718 -3.48 -9.72 -35.17
C LEU A 718 -4.96 -9.53 -35.56
N LEU A 719 -5.53 -10.52 -36.25
CA LEU A 719 -6.93 -10.57 -36.65
C LEU A 719 -7.56 -11.91 -36.21
N ILE A 720 -8.76 -11.86 -35.64
CA ILE A 720 -9.59 -13.05 -35.38
C ILE A 720 -10.48 -13.29 -36.60
N HIS A 721 -10.47 -14.52 -37.12
CA HIS A 721 -11.31 -14.97 -38.22
C HIS A 721 -12.34 -15.98 -37.72
N LYS A 722 -13.49 -16.06 -38.37
CA LYS A 722 -14.49 -17.13 -38.23
C LYS A 722 -14.55 -17.94 -39.53
N TRP A 723 -14.61 -19.26 -39.43
CA TRP A 723 -14.84 -20.13 -40.58
C TRP A 723 -16.28 -19.99 -41.08
N ASP A 724 -16.43 -19.60 -42.34
CA ASP A 724 -17.68 -19.54 -43.06
C ASP A 724 -17.85 -20.86 -43.83
N GLU A 725 -18.69 -21.74 -43.30
CA GLU A 725 -18.92 -23.07 -43.86
C GLU A 725 -19.52 -23.02 -45.27
N ALA A 726 -20.36 -22.02 -45.56
CA ALA A 726 -20.97 -21.84 -46.87
C ALA A 726 -19.94 -21.42 -47.93
N LYS A 727 -19.00 -20.55 -47.55
CA LYS A 727 -17.92 -20.08 -48.45
C LYS A 727 -16.66 -20.94 -48.39
N LYS A 728 -16.59 -21.92 -47.49
CA LYS A 728 -15.39 -22.73 -47.20
C LYS A 728 -14.14 -21.85 -47.03
N SER A 729 -14.28 -20.73 -46.31
CA SER A 729 -13.23 -19.73 -46.16
C SER A 729 -13.23 -19.06 -44.78
N TRP A 730 -12.11 -18.45 -44.40
CA TRP A 730 -11.95 -17.72 -43.15
C TRP A 730 -12.29 -16.25 -43.33
N VAL A 731 -13.32 -15.75 -42.65
CA VAL A 731 -13.78 -14.36 -42.72
C VAL A 731 -13.33 -13.61 -41.48
N PRO A 732 -12.65 -12.45 -41.59
CA PRO A 732 -12.23 -11.66 -40.43
C PRO A 732 -13.46 -11.13 -39.66
N LEU A 733 -13.41 -11.17 -38.33
CA LEU A 733 -14.41 -10.56 -37.48
C LEU A 733 -14.24 -9.04 -37.46
N SER A 734 -15.33 -8.32 -37.71
CA SER A 734 -15.39 -6.86 -37.56
C SER A 734 -15.45 -6.48 -36.07
N GLY A 735 -14.69 -5.46 -35.65
CA GLY A 735 -14.75 -4.91 -34.30
C GLY A 735 -13.78 -5.53 -33.29
N GLY A 736 -12.72 -6.20 -33.76
CA GLY A 736 -11.67 -6.66 -32.86
C GLY A 736 -10.75 -5.53 -32.39
N SER A 737 -10.35 -5.55 -31.11
CA SER A 737 -9.31 -4.67 -30.57
C SER A 737 -7.99 -5.43 -30.45
N THR A 738 -6.87 -4.77 -30.75
CA THR A 738 -5.53 -5.29 -30.51
C THR A 738 -4.87 -4.45 -29.43
N ASN A 739 -4.27 -5.10 -28.43
CA ASN A 739 -3.42 -4.42 -27.45
C ASN A 739 -1.97 -4.87 -27.65
N ALA A 740 -1.21 -3.98 -28.28
CA ALA A 740 0.15 -4.26 -28.70
C ALA A 740 1.12 -4.48 -27.53
N GLY A 741 0.88 -3.87 -26.37
CA GLY A 741 1.74 -4.02 -25.19
C GLY A 741 1.66 -5.40 -24.54
N TRP A 742 0.60 -6.16 -24.83
CA TRP A 742 0.30 -7.43 -24.17
C TRP A 742 0.20 -8.62 -25.14
N GLY A 743 0.42 -8.41 -26.45
CA GLY A 743 0.25 -9.46 -27.45
C GLY A 743 -1.19 -10.00 -27.52
N MET A 744 -2.18 -9.11 -27.34
CA MET A 744 -3.58 -9.48 -27.17
C MET A 744 -4.43 -9.10 -28.38
N VAL A 745 -5.35 -9.98 -28.75
CA VAL A 745 -6.45 -9.69 -29.68
C VAL A 745 -7.78 -10.16 -29.08
N SER A 746 -8.81 -9.31 -29.15
CA SER A 746 -10.16 -9.61 -28.67
C SER A 746 -11.18 -9.30 -29.76
N ALA A 747 -12.21 -10.13 -29.92
CA ALA A 747 -13.35 -9.85 -30.81
C ALA A 747 -14.66 -10.46 -30.27
N PRO A 748 -15.81 -9.80 -30.49
CA PRO A 748 -17.11 -10.36 -30.13
C PRO A 748 -17.44 -11.58 -31.01
N MET A 749 -17.99 -12.62 -30.40
CA MET A 749 -18.43 -13.81 -31.11
C MET A 749 -19.84 -13.63 -31.67
N SER A 750 -20.04 -13.98 -32.93
CA SER A 750 -21.35 -13.94 -33.59
C SER A 750 -22.15 -15.25 -33.47
N GLY A 751 -21.76 -16.15 -32.57
CA GLY A 751 -22.38 -17.46 -32.34
C GLY A 751 -21.39 -18.63 -32.44
N PRO A 752 -21.86 -19.89 -32.34
CA PRO A 752 -21.01 -21.07 -32.48
C PRO A 752 -20.32 -21.11 -33.85
N GLY A 753 -19.13 -21.73 -33.90
CA GLY A 753 -18.30 -21.78 -35.09
C GLY A 753 -16.83 -22.03 -34.77
N MET A 754 -16.00 -22.13 -35.82
CA MET A 754 -14.55 -22.19 -35.66
C MET A 754 -13.94 -20.80 -35.85
N TYR A 755 -12.96 -20.50 -35.01
CA TYR A 755 -12.25 -19.24 -34.94
C TYR A 755 -10.74 -19.48 -35.09
N ALA A 756 -10.01 -18.52 -35.67
CA ALA A 756 -8.56 -18.59 -35.78
C ALA A 756 -7.92 -17.20 -35.68
N VAL A 757 -6.72 -17.12 -35.12
CA VAL A 757 -5.95 -15.86 -35.07
C VAL A 757 -4.86 -15.88 -36.14
N THR A 758 -4.75 -14.77 -36.86
CA THR A 758 -3.81 -14.61 -37.98
C THR A 758 -3.03 -13.31 -37.83
N THR A 759 -1.77 -13.30 -38.25
CA THR A 759 -0.92 -12.10 -38.26
C THR A 759 -0.90 -11.51 -39.67
N SER A 760 -1.08 -10.19 -39.80
CA SER A 760 -1.19 -9.50 -41.09
C SER A 760 0.16 -9.26 -41.78
N GLY A 761 1.24 -9.94 -41.35
CA GLY A 761 2.62 -9.52 -41.64
C GLY A 761 3.48 -10.44 -42.50
N SER A 762 3.21 -11.75 -42.60
CA SER A 762 4.09 -12.65 -43.35
C SER A 762 3.39 -13.95 -43.77
N GLY A 763 2.50 -13.85 -44.76
CA GLY A 763 2.20 -14.92 -45.72
C GLY A 763 1.53 -16.22 -45.25
N ASN A 764 2.08 -16.98 -44.30
CA ASN A 764 1.90 -18.44 -44.29
C ASN A 764 1.56 -19.09 -42.94
N GLU A 765 1.33 -18.35 -41.84
CA GLU A 765 1.16 -18.96 -40.51
C GLU A 765 -0.16 -18.54 -39.83
N LEU A 766 -0.87 -19.54 -39.27
CA LEU A 766 -2.05 -19.39 -38.42
C LEU A 766 -1.70 -19.86 -37.02
N LEU A 767 -1.76 -18.97 -36.03
CA LEU A 767 -1.20 -19.27 -34.71
C LEU A 767 -2.06 -20.24 -33.90
N GLU A 768 -3.39 -20.23 -34.04
CA GLU A 768 -4.26 -21.04 -33.19
C GLU A 768 -5.64 -21.24 -33.82
N LEU A 769 -6.21 -22.44 -33.72
CA LEU A 769 -7.56 -22.77 -34.20
C LEU A 769 -8.45 -23.21 -33.04
N LEU A 770 -9.61 -22.58 -32.92
CA LEU A 770 -10.54 -22.73 -31.81
C LEU A 770 -11.92 -23.12 -32.34
N ALA A 771 -12.45 -24.28 -31.99
CA ALA A 771 -13.80 -24.71 -32.34
C ALA A 771 -14.74 -24.46 -31.16
N THR A 772 -15.63 -23.48 -31.22
CA THR A 772 -16.53 -23.20 -30.09
C THR A 772 -17.95 -23.71 -30.34
N ASN A 773 -18.46 -24.51 -29.41
CA ASN A 773 -19.88 -24.85 -29.29
C ASN A 773 -20.42 -24.17 -28.03
N ILE A 774 -21.15 -23.08 -28.18
CA ILE A 774 -21.80 -22.38 -27.07
C ILE A 774 -23.24 -22.90 -26.98
N PHE A 775 -23.61 -23.47 -25.84
CA PHE A 775 -24.94 -24.00 -25.55
C PHE A 775 -25.66 -23.19 -24.46
#